data_AF-A0A7J5WRL9-F1
#
_entry.id   AF-A0A7J5WRL9-F1
#
_cell.length_a   1.000
_cell.length_b   1.000
_cell.length_c   1.000
_cell.angle_alpha   90.00
_cell.angle_beta   90.00
_cell.angle_gamma   90.00
#
_symmetry.space_group_name_H-M   'P 1'
#
loop_
_entity.id
_entity.type
_entity.pdbx_description
1 polymer ?
#
loop_
_entity_poly.entity_id
_entity_poly.type
_entity_poly.pdbx_seq_one_letter_code
_entity_poly.pdbx_strand_id
1 'polypeptide(L)'
;MTTKNLVSFIVILLNSLSTFGQQTIKGKILKSTTQEPIQYANVGLNKSNVGTISNPDGSFSLYIPANMLNDTLIVSSIGFASKNIPLKYLIAKKDLTISLNQKIVSLNPVIVSSKKEKSLTFELGNHDFKGGVLQTDTLYAGRSIALLIDNKEPNIKKGIAFPAFIEKARLRIFKNNLKSFKFRVRLNEVDNLTGQPGEDLLTKSIVMQSSMKNGWLEFDLSDLNFEIDKPFFITFEQLLDLTDRTLIANEYTKFLSEHPNKVKFDTIEVDGKKEVKQIFKGGGLDLAGTFIGIAISKTASEKYTSYVRETSFGEWKKVRGIVAATVTLSNYPDHTVNKEDKNECQENLTVCKAKKICKDFIDENGVNGMQVCVSKKNKIVWSDAFGYADIVNNIYVTDSTKFRINSISKSMTSLALIKLVSEGKLNLDSPIQKYIPEFPKKSYTFTTRQLAGHLAGFRDYDENNLNDYIRTEHYDNSIQALKLFENDTLLFMPGTSFYYSTFGWNLIGAIIEKVSGRDYLTYMAENIWNPLGLQNTCGDNFKDKISNRSKFYDVTGEENDLGDLSYKYSGGGLLSTSKDLIKIGNEILYGSYVDTKLKKNLFQTQHTSDKRETGYGLGWYIGKDKNGHRIWYHSGDSFSGSSYLLIYPDDDIVVSFLANSQIGTTFDIEQIGELFYQK
;
A
#
# COMPACT_ATOMS: atom_id res chain seq x y z
N MET A 1 -35.27 -29.66 -19.82
CA MET A 1 -34.52 -28.58 -20.51
C MET A 1 -33.65 -29.20 -21.58
N THR A 2 -33.82 -28.84 -22.85
CA THR A 2 -33.05 -29.38 -23.97
C THR A 2 -31.64 -28.81 -24.02
N THR A 3 -30.68 -29.59 -24.51
CA THR A 3 -29.22 -29.32 -24.52
C THR A 3 -28.82 -28.01 -25.21
N LYS A 4 -29.61 -27.53 -26.19
CA LYS A 4 -29.42 -26.21 -26.82
C LYS A 4 -29.70 -25.03 -25.86
N ASN A 5 -30.66 -25.17 -24.94
CA ASN A 5 -30.97 -24.13 -23.95
C ASN A 5 -29.93 -24.09 -22.81
N LEU A 6 -29.15 -25.16 -22.61
CA LEU A 6 -28.07 -25.22 -21.60
C LEU A 6 -26.73 -24.66 -22.12
N VAL A 7 -26.43 -24.81 -23.42
CA VAL A 7 -25.29 -24.14 -24.07
C VAL A 7 -25.54 -22.64 -24.16
N SER A 8 -26.78 -22.22 -24.46
CA SER A 8 -27.17 -20.84 -24.22
C SER A 8 -27.02 -20.50 -22.75
N PHE A 9 -27.47 -21.32 -21.77
CA PHE A 9 -27.26 -21.06 -20.33
C PHE A 9 -25.79 -20.95 -19.89
N ILE A 10 -24.82 -21.56 -20.60
CA ILE A 10 -23.38 -21.46 -20.32
C ILE A 10 -22.74 -20.28 -21.05
N VAL A 11 -23.17 -19.94 -22.27
CA VAL A 11 -22.83 -18.66 -22.92
C VAL A 11 -23.53 -17.49 -22.23
N ILE A 12 -24.62 -17.77 -21.50
CA ILE A 12 -25.36 -16.91 -20.59
C ILE A 12 -24.70 -16.96 -19.21
N LEU A 13 -24.05 -18.00 -18.70
CA LEU A 13 -23.15 -17.82 -17.54
C LEU A 13 -21.85 -17.07 -17.95
N LEU A 14 -21.50 -17.18 -19.24
CA LEU A 14 -20.64 -16.34 -20.09
C LEU A 14 -21.02 -14.84 -20.19
N ASN A 15 -22.30 -14.53 -20.44
CA ASN A 15 -22.79 -13.18 -20.85
C ASN A 15 -24.10 -12.71 -20.16
N SER A 16 -24.67 -13.48 -19.26
CA SER A 16 -25.92 -13.23 -18.54
C SER A 16 -26.08 -14.14 -17.31
N LEU A 17 -25.11 -14.04 -16.40
CA LEU A 17 -25.51 -13.54 -15.09
C LEU A 17 -26.09 -12.14 -15.33
N SER A 18 -27.32 -12.09 -15.84
CA SER A 18 -28.04 -10.84 -15.97
C SER A 18 -28.19 -10.31 -14.55
N THR A 19 -27.70 -9.08 -14.37
CA THR A 19 -28.22 -8.10 -13.42
C THR A 19 -28.06 -8.45 -11.93
N PHE A 20 -26.86 -8.83 -11.52
CA PHE A 20 -26.33 -8.42 -10.21
C PHE A 20 -25.00 -7.68 -10.44
N GLY A 21 -25.10 -6.38 -10.73
CA GLY A 21 -24.04 -5.35 -10.62
C GLY A 21 -22.57 -5.74 -10.82
N GLN A 22 -22.20 -6.53 -11.84
CA GLN A 22 -20.80 -6.85 -12.10
C GLN A 22 -20.11 -5.67 -12.80
N GLN A 23 -18.87 -5.39 -12.40
CA GLN A 23 -18.05 -4.34 -12.99
C GLN A 23 -16.75 -4.92 -13.55
N THR A 24 -16.34 -4.44 -14.73
CA THR A 24 -15.04 -4.79 -15.30
C THR A 24 -14.09 -3.61 -15.11
N ILE A 25 -12.92 -3.86 -14.54
CA ILE A 25 -11.84 -2.88 -14.48
C ILE A 25 -10.82 -3.23 -15.55
N LYS A 26 -10.45 -2.22 -16.35
CA LYS A 26 -9.43 -2.33 -17.40
C LYS A 26 -8.41 -1.22 -17.19
N GLY A 27 -7.15 -1.51 -17.45
CA GLY A 27 -6.09 -0.52 -17.30
C GLY A 27 -4.74 -1.01 -17.82
N LYS A 28 -3.69 -0.25 -17.52
CA LYS A 28 -2.29 -0.61 -17.78
C LYS A 28 -1.47 -0.59 -16.50
N ILE A 29 -0.47 -1.47 -16.44
CA ILE A 29 0.51 -1.50 -15.35
C ILE A 29 1.86 -1.09 -15.92
N LEU A 30 2.42 -0.01 -15.40
CA LEU A 30 3.63 0.61 -15.91
C LEU A 30 4.70 0.72 -14.83
N LYS A 31 5.96 0.83 -15.23
CA LYS A 31 7.06 1.21 -14.34
C LYS A 31 6.91 2.69 -14.00
N SER A 32 7.00 3.06 -12.72
CA SER A 32 6.84 4.46 -12.31
C SER A 32 7.91 5.40 -12.89
N THR A 33 9.13 4.90 -13.09
CA THR A 33 10.29 5.66 -13.60
C THR A 33 10.25 5.89 -15.11
N THR A 34 10.02 4.83 -15.91
CA THR A 34 10.14 4.89 -17.38
C THR A 34 8.81 4.90 -18.12
N GLN A 35 7.70 4.67 -17.42
CA GLN A 35 6.36 4.47 -18.00
C GLN A 35 6.28 3.30 -19.00
N GLU A 36 7.29 2.42 -19.01
CA GLU A 36 7.26 1.20 -19.80
C GLU A 36 6.28 0.17 -19.21
N PRO A 37 5.62 -0.64 -20.05
CA PRO A 37 4.76 -1.70 -19.58
C PRO A 37 5.44 -2.74 -18.67
N ILE A 38 4.75 -3.13 -17.60
CA ILE A 38 5.13 -4.29 -16.79
C ILE A 38 4.33 -5.49 -17.27
N GLN A 39 5.01 -6.39 -17.98
CA GLN A 39 4.45 -7.65 -18.44
C GLN A 39 4.16 -8.62 -17.28
N TYR A 40 3.02 -9.31 -17.36
CA TYR A 40 2.64 -10.40 -16.45
C TYR A 40 2.64 -10.04 -14.95
N ALA A 41 2.41 -8.76 -14.63
CA ALA A 41 2.15 -8.33 -13.27
C ALA A 41 0.79 -8.89 -12.82
N ASN A 42 0.71 -9.29 -11.56
CA ASN A 42 -0.49 -9.86 -10.99
C ASN A 42 -1.44 -8.75 -10.57
N VAL A 43 -2.73 -8.92 -10.89
CA VAL A 43 -3.81 -8.02 -10.48
C VAL A 43 -4.94 -8.84 -9.91
N GLY A 44 -5.38 -8.59 -8.68
CA GLY A 44 -6.50 -9.34 -8.11
C GLY A 44 -7.00 -8.75 -6.80
N LEU A 45 -8.00 -9.38 -6.20
CA LEU A 45 -8.53 -8.94 -4.91
C LEU A 45 -7.91 -9.75 -3.78
N ASN A 46 -7.64 -9.06 -2.66
CA ASN A 46 -6.99 -9.65 -1.51
C ASN A 46 -7.70 -10.93 -1.02
N LYS A 47 -6.92 -11.99 -0.75
CA LYS A 47 -7.41 -13.30 -0.24
C LYS A 47 -8.62 -13.85 -1.01
N SER A 48 -8.65 -13.62 -2.32
CA SER A 48 -9.74 -14.04 -3.19
C SER A 48 -9.21 -14.87 -4.35
N ASN A 49 -10.09 -15.68 -4.94
CA ASN A 49 -9.81 -16.34 -6.22
C ASN A 49 -10.12 -15.43 -7.42
N VAL A 50 -10.28 -14.11 -7.20
CA VAL A 50 -10.55 -13.13 -8.25
C VAL A 50 -9.23 -12.45 -8.65
N GLY A 51 -8.73 -12.77 -9.84
CA GLY A 51 -7.49 -12.19 -10.34
C GLY A 51 -7.22 -12.41 -11.82
N THR A 52 -6.27 -11.65 -12.34
CA THR A 52 -5.74 -11.65 -13.71
C THR A 52 -4.23 -11.34 -13.67
N ILE A 53 -3.58 -11.45 -14.82
CA ILE A 53 -2.27 -10.84 -15.05
C ILE A 53 -2.38 -9.75 -16.12
N SER A 54 -1.39 -8.86 -16.19
CA SER A 54 -1.20 -8.00 -17.36
C SER A 54 -0.67 -8.78 -18.56
N ASN A 55 -1.06 -8.31 -19.73
CA ASN A 55 -0.53 -8.72 -21.03
C ASN A 55 0.90 -8.17 -21.22
N PRO A 56 1.63 -8.58 -22.28
CA PRO A 56 2.98 -8.08 -22.56
C PRO A 56 3.06 -6.55 -22.71
N ASP A 57 1.99 -5.91 -23.18
CA ASP A 57 1.87 -4.45 -23.32
C ASP A 57 1.41 -3.76 -22.01
N GLY A 58 1.38 -4.49 -20.90
CA GLY A 58 0.99 -4.02 -19.57
C GLY A 58 -0.51 -3.90 -19.38
N SER A 59 -1.33 -4.08 -20.42
CA SER A 59 -2.78 -3.98 -20.31
C SER A 59 -3.36 -5.13 -19.49
N PHE A 60 -4.43 -4.89 -18.73
CA PHE A 60 -5.15 -5.92 -18.01
C PHE A 60 -6.66 -5.69 -18.06
N SER A 61 -7.42 -6.75 -17.79
CA SER A 61 -8.86 -6.72 -17.60
C SER A 61 -9.24 -7.69 -16.48
N LEU A 62 -9.92 -7.19 -15.46
CA LEU A 62 -10.39 -7.96 -14.31
C LEU A 62 -11.90 -7.81 -14.15
N TYR A 63 -12.58 -8.94 -14.01
CA TYR A 63 -14.00 -8.99 -13.67
C TYR A 63 -14.17 -8.98 -12.15
N ILE A 64 -15.00 -8.07 -11.64
CA ILE A 64 -15.23 -7.88 -10.21
C ILE A 64 -16.69 -8.25 -9.87
N PRO A 65 -16.90 -9.25 -9.01
CA PRO A 65 -18.23 -9.56 -8.48
C PRO A 65 -18.84 -8.38 -7.72
N ALA A 66 -20.15 -8.16 -7.86
CA ALA A 66 -20.86 -7.03 -7.23
C ALA A 66 -20.68 -6.97 -5.71
N ASN A 67 -20.61 -8.13 -5.05
CA ASN A 67 -20.42 -8.26 -3.60
C ASN A 67 -18.99 -7.96 -3.13
N MET A 68 -18.06 -7.70 -4.05
CA MET A 68 -16.65 -7.41 -3.78
C MET A 68 -16.24 -5.99 -4.21
N LEU A 69 -17.20 -5.12 -4.58
CA LEU A 69 -16.90 -3.74 -5.02
C LEU A 69 -16.29 -2.85 -3.93
N ASN A 70 -16.40 -3.27 -2.66
CA ASN A 70 -15.79 -2.58 -1.51
C ASN A 70 -14.41 -3.15 -1.13
N ASP A 71 -13.93 -4.17 -1.82
CA ASP A 71 -12.63 -4.78 -1.55
C ASP A 71 -11.46 -3.93 -2.10
N THR A 72 -10.25 -4.42 -1.85
CA THR A 72 -8.99 -3.82 -2.27
C THR A 72 -8.39 -4.59 -3.44
N LEU A 73 -8.08 -3.87 -4.52
CA LEU A 73 -7.28 -4.35 -5.63
C LEU A 73 -5.81 -4.40 -5.20
N ILE A 74 -5.16 -5.55 -5.38
CA ILE A 74 -3.72 -5.71 -5.22
C ILE A 74 -3.10 -5.83 -6.60
N VAL A 75 -2.07 -5.02 -6.85
CA VAL A 75 -1.21 -5.12 -8.02
C VAL A 75 0.22 -5.37 -7.57
N SER A 76 0.84 -6.44 -8.06
CA SER A 76 2.19 -6.84 -7.66
C SER A 76 2.98 -7.38 -8.84
N SER A 77 4.30 -7.17 -8.84
CA SER A 77 5.22 -7.77 -9.79
C SER A 77 6.56 -8.07 -9.13
N ILE A 78 7.24 -9.13 -9.56
CA ILE A 78 8.57 -9.50 -9.03
C ILE A 78 9.55 -8.36 -9.29
N GLY A 79 10.24 -7.92 -8.23
CA GLY A 79 11.14 -6.76 -8.27
C GLY A 79 10.46 -5.39 -8.10
N PHE A 80 9.15 -5.35 -7.85
CA PHE A 80 8.39 -4.12 -7.64
C PHE A 80 7.66 -4.15 -6.30
N ALA A 81 7.50 -2.97 -5.69
CA ALA A 81 6.60 -2.77 -4.56
C ALA A 81 5.16 -3.05 -5.01
N SER A 82 4.39 -3.71 -4.14
CA SER A 82 2.97 -3.97 -4.39
C SER A 82 2.17 -2.69 -4.17
N LYS A 83 1.01 -2.59 -4.81
CA LYS A 83 0.03 -1.53 -4.57
C LYS A 83 -1.30 -2.11 -4.16
N ASN A 84 -1.81 -1.63 -3.02
CA ASN A 84 -3.12 -1.95 -2.49
C ASN A 84 -4.06 -0.76 -2.72
N ILE A 85 -5.06 -0.90 -3.59
CA ILE A 85 -5.92 0.22 -3.99
C ILE A 85 -7.39 -0.16 -3.73
N PRO A 86 -8.08 0.52 -2.80
CA PRO A 86 -9.51 0.32 -2.61
C PRO A 86 -10.29 0.58 -3.90
N LEU A 87 -11.14 -0.37 -4.29
CA LEU A 87 -11.80 -0.36 -5.61
C LEU A 87 -12.66 0.88 -5.85
N LYS A 88 -13.22 1.47 -4.78
CA LYS A 88 -13.98 2.72 -4.83
C LYS A 88 -13.22 3.88 -5.51
N TYR A 89 -11.89 3.89 -5.45
CA TYR A 89 -11.06 4.91 -6.10
C TYR A 89 -10.81 4.65 -7.60
N LEU A 90 -11.06 3.43 -8.07
CA LEU A 90 -10.77 3.00 -9.45
C LEU A 90 -12.00 2.99 -10.34
N ILE A 91 -13.16 2.67 -9.77
CA ILE A 91 -14.43 2.44 -10.48
C ILE A 91 -14.86 3.64 -11.34
N ALA A 92 -14.47 4.87 -10.97
CA ALA A 92 -14.77 6.09 -11.70
C ALA A 92 -13.71 6.50 -12.75
N LYS A 93 -12.50 5.91 -12.75
CA LYS A 93 -11.42 6.25 -13.70
C LYS A 93 -11.70 5.57 -15.05
N LYS A 94 -11.80 6.35 -16.14
CA LYS A 94 -11.96 5.84 -17.51
C LYS A 94 -10.67 5.24 -18.09
N ASP A 95 -9.54 5.91 -17.84
CA ASP A 95 -8.22 5.52 -18.31
C ASP A 95 -7.33 5.17 -17.11
N LEU A 96 -7.44 3.93 -16.64
CA LEU A 96 -6.71 3.47 -15.46
C LEU A 96 -5.28 3.08 -15.81
N THR A 97 -4.32 3.82 -15.26
CA THR A 97 -2.90 3.43 -15.22
C THR A 97 -2.51 3.18 -13.77
N ILE A 98 -1.77 2.11 -13.52
CA ILE A 98 -1.22 1.77 -12.21
C ILE A 98 0.30 1.69 -12.38
N SER A 99 1.01 2.58 -11.70
CA SER A 99 2.47 2.63 -11.74
C SER A 99 3.07 1.88 -10.56
N LEU A 100 3.97 0.91 -10.80
CA LEU A 100 4.69 0.22 -9.73
C LEU A 100 6.12 0.75 -9.58
N ASN A 101 6.55 0.91 -8.33
CA ASN A 101 7.93 1.27 -8.00
C ASN A 101 8.81 0.04 -7.97
N GLN A 102 10.02 0.15 -8.50
CA GLN A 102 11.01 -0.91 -8.32
C GLN A 102 11.41 -0.99 -6.84
N LYS A 103 11.55 -2.20 -6.32
CA LYS A 103 12.11 -2.40 -4.98
C LYS A 103 13.57 -1.94 -5.00
N ILE A 104 13.94 -1.11 -4.04
CA ILE A 104 15.34 -0.73 -3.83
C ILE A 104 15.99 -1.88 -3.07
N VAL A 105 16.55 -2.85 -3.80
CA VAL A 105 17.24 -3.98 -3.19
C VAL A 105 18.70 -3.64 -3.03
N SER A 106 19.19 -3.62 -1.78
CA SER A 106 20.63 -3.65 -1.51
C SER A 106 21.18 -4.99 -2.00
N LEU A 107 22.07 -4.97 -2.99
CA LEU A 107 22.71 -6.18 -3.51
C LEU A 107 23.46 -6.91 -2.39
N ASN A 108 23.36 -8.24 -2.35
CA ASN A 108 24.17 -9.05 -1.44
C ASN A 108 25.64 -9.05 -1.89
N PRO A 109 26.62 -8.96 -0.98
CA PRO A 109 28.03 -9.07 -1.31
C PRO A 109 28.41 -10.47 -1.77
N VAL A 110 29.29 -10.52 -2.77
CA VAL A 110 29.85 -11.76 -3.33
C VAL A 110 31.04 -12.26 -2.48
N ILE A 111 31.18 -13.58 -2.38
CA ILE A 111 32.30 -14.26 -1.71
C ILE A 111 33.41 -14.51 -2.74
N VAL A 112 34.60 -13.93 -2.54
CA VAL A 112 35.79 -14.26 -3.35
C VAL A 112 36.65 -15.26 -2.58
N SER A 113 36.86 -16.44 -3.16
CA SER A 113 37.84 -17.44 -2.73
C SER A 113 39.00 -17.46 -3.71
N SER A 114 40.24 -17.39 -3.22
CA SER A 114 41.47 -17.42 -4.04
C SER A 114 41.88 -18.84 -4.48
N LYS A 115 41.04 -19.86 -4.22
CA LYS A 115 41.31 -21.25 -4.55
C LYS A 115 40.38 -21.72 -5.67
N LYS A 116 40.96 -22.31 -6.71
CA LYS A 116 40.24 -22.98 -7.81
C LYS A 116 39.61 -24.28 -7.26
N GLU A 117 38.50 -24.16 -6.57
CA GLU A 117 37.72 -25.30 -6.08
C GLU A 117 36.90 -25.91 -7.24
N LYS A 118 36.67 -27.23 -7.19
CA LYS A 118 35.82 -27.90 -8.20
C LYS A 118 34.38 -27.45 -8.01
N SER A 119 33.69 -27.07 -9.10
CA SER A 119 32.25 -26.84 -9.08
C SER A 119 31.55 -28.16 -8.75
N LEU A 120 30.88 -28.17 -7.60
CA LEU A 120 30.05 -29.26 -7.11
C LEU A 120 28.61 -28.80 -7.24
N THR A 121 27.82 -29.55 -8.01
CA THR A 121 26.38 -29.35 -8.10
C THR A 121 25.64 -30.46 -7.39
N PHE A 122 24.51 -30.11 -6.79
CA PHE A 122 23.60 -31.05 -6.18
C PHE A 122 22.17 -30.66 -6.51
N GLU A 123 21.28 -31.64 -6.57
CA GLU A 123 19.89 -31.42 -6.92
C GLU A 123 18.98 -31.81 -5.76
N LEU A 124 18.03 -30.92 -5.46
CA LEU A 124 17.02 -31.10 -4.43
C LEU A 124 15.62 -31.11 -5.03
N GLY A 125 14.68 -31.72 -4.33
CA GLY A 125 13.26 -31.72 -4.68
C GLY A 125 12.78 -33.09 -5.15
N ASN A 126 11.58 -33.10 -5.71
CA ASN A 126 10.89 -34.34 -6.04
C ASN A 126 11.04 -34.69 -7.53
N HIS A 127 11.77 -35.77 -7.79
CA HIS A 127 11.91 -36.35 -9.14
C HIS A 127 10.74 -37.27 -9.53
N ASP A 128 9.99 -37.79 -8.54
CA ASP A 128 8.97 -38.80 -8.76
C ASP A 128 7.66 -38.19 -9.28
N PHE A 129 7.06 -38.84 -10.28
CA PHE A 129 5.70 -38.55 -10.76
C PHE A 129 4.94 -39.88 -11.01
N LYS A 130 4.59 -40.60 -9.94
CA LYS A 130 3.93 -41.91 -10.03
C LYS A 130 2.42 -41.79 -10.35
N GLY A 131 2.11 -41.31 -11.55
CA GLY A 131 0.79 -41.39 -12.18
C GLY A 131 -0.22 -40.29 -11.84
N GLY A 132 0.15 -39.27 -11.06
CA GLY A 132 -0.71 -38.13 -10.78
C GLY A 132 -0.47 -36.98 -11.75
N VAL A 133 -1.54 -36.25 -12.09
CA VAL A 133 -1.47 -35.01 -12.87
C VAL A 133 -2.23 -33.91 -12.15
N LEU A 134 -1.76 -32.67 -12.30
CA LEU A 134 -2.48 -31.48 -11.89
C LEU A 134 -2.64 -30.58 -13.11
N GLN A 135 -3.89 -30.26 -13.47
CA GLN A 135 -4.16 -29.22 -14.44
C GLN A 135 -3.82 -27.86 -13.84
N THR A 136 -3.13 -27.01 -14.58
CA THR A 136 -2.67 -25.70 -14.10
C THR A 136 -3.44 -24.54 -14.72
N ASP A 137 -4.25 -24.81 -15.76
CA ASP A 137 -5.10 -23.81 -16.36
C ASP A 137 -6.30 -23.50 -15.48
N THR A 138 -6.66 -22.23 -15.46
CA THR A 138 -7.86 -21.71 -14.80
C THR A 138 -8.56 -20.77 -15.78
N LEU A 139 -9.82 -20.42 -15.52
CA LEU A 139 -10.47 -19.31 -16.25
C LEU A 139 -9.89 -17.93 -15.85
N TYR A 140 -8.97 -17.91 -14.88
CA TYR A 140 -8.27 -16.74 -14.36
C TYR A 140 -6.79 -16.75 -14.81
N ALA A 141 -5.91 -16.09 -14.06
CA ALA A 141 -4.48 -15.93 -14.39
C ALA A 141 -3.65 -17.22 -14.53
N GLY A 142 -4.17 -18.37 -14.10
CA GLY A 142 -3.43 -19.63 -14.01
C GLY A 142 -3.05 -19.98 -12.56
N ARG A 143 -2.89 -21.28 -12.28
CA ARG A 143 -2.63 -21.82 -10.94
C ARG A 143 -1.14 -21.65 -10.58
N SER A 144 -0.87 -21.34 -9.31
CA SER A 144 0.49 -21.43 -8.73
C SER A 144 0.65 -22.69 -7.90
N ILE A 145 1.83 -23.31 -7.98
CA ILE A 145 2.19 -24.52 -7.24
C ILE A 145 3.57 -24.33 -6.63
N ALA A 146 3.67 -24.56 -5.33
CA ALA A 146 4.89 -24.40 -4.55
C ALA A 146 5.39 -25.75 -4.02
N LEU A 147 6.70 -25.97 -4.04
CA LEU A 147 7.40 -27.06 -3.38
C LEU A 147 8.34 -26.50 -2.32
N LEU A 148 8.21 -26.97 -1.08
CA LEU A 148 9.17 -26.63 -0.03
C LEU A 148 10.50 -27.32 -0.33
N ILE A 149 11.56 -26.54 -0.44
CA ILE A 149 12.95 -27.00 -0.46
C ILE A 149 13.49 -26.81 0.96
N ASP A 150 13.57 -27.91 1.72
CA ASP A 150 14.16 -27.92 3.05
C ASP A 150 15.34 -28.90 3.15
N ASN A 151 16.27 -28.62 4.06
CA ASN A 151 17.51 -29.37 4.22
C ASN A 151 17.32 -30.75 4.91
N LYS A 152 16.12 -31.34 4.85
CA LYS A 152 15.81 -32.60 5.55
C LYS A 152 16.14 -33.86 4.75
N GLU A 153 16.64 -33.74 3.52
CA GLU A 153 17.01 -34.93 2.75
C GLU A 153 18.15 -35.73 3.42
N PRO A 154 18.05 -37.07 3.51
CA PRO A 154 19.03 -37.92 4.21
C PRO A 154 20.48 -37.78 3.73
N ASN A 155 20.66 -37.37 2.46
CA ASN A 155 21.98 -37.17 1.86
C ASN A 155 22.63 -35.84 2.27
N ILE A 156 21.87 -34.87 2.76
CA ILE A 156 22.38 -33.56 3.24
C ILE A 156 23.04 -33.70 4.61
N LYS A 157 22.62 -34.68 5.44
CA LYS A 157 23.25 -34.98 6.74
C LYS A 157 24.72 -35.42 6.64
N LYS A 158 25.22 -35.69 5.43
CA LYS A 158 26.64 -35.97 5.15
C LYS A 158 27.25 -34.93 4.19
N GLY A 159 27.20 -33.64 4.55
CA GLY A 159 28.24 -32.69 4.16
C GLY A 159 27.93 -31.74 3.01
N ILE A 160 26.98 -30.81 3.22
CA ILE A 160 27.04 -29.51 2.54
C ILE A 160 27.57 -28.51 3.57
N ALA A 161 28.86 -28.20 3.47
CA ALA A 161 29.58 -27.32 4.42
C ALA A 161 29.89 -25.94 3.82
N PHE A 162 29.22 -25.56 2.72
CA PHE A 162 29.48 -24.34 1.95
C PHE A 162 28.16 -23.64 1.58
N PRO A 163 28.19 -22.31 1.33
CA PRO A 163 27.05 -21.59 0.77
C PRO A 163 26.62 -22.21 -0.56
N ALA A 164 25.31 -22.44 -0.72
CA ALA A 164 24.73 -23.06 -1.90
C ALA A 164 23.97 -22.03 -2.72
N PHE A 165 24.34 -21.87 -3.99
CA PHE A 165 23.73 -20.93 -4.92
C PHE A 165 22.76 -21.66 -5.85
N ILE A 166 21.63 -21.03 -6.17
CA ILE A 166 20.68 -21.60 -7.11
C ILE A 166 21.14 -21.42 -8.55
N GLU A 167 21.23 -22.53 -9.30
CA GLU A 167 21.64 -22.52 -10.71
C GLU A 167 20.43 -22.63 -11.63
N LYS A 168 19.50 -23.52 -11.28
CA LYS A 168 18.33 -23.77 -12.11
C LYS A 168 17.19 -24.42 -11.34
N ALA A 169 15.99 -24.26 -11.86
CA ALA A 169 14.80 -24.96 -11.39
C ALA A 169 14.13 -25.72 -12.52
N ARG A 170 13.57 -26.90 -12.24
CA ARG A 170 12.89 -27.73 -13.23
C ARG A 170 11.49 -28.09 -12.79
N LEU A 171 10.54 -28.06 -13.73
CA LEU A 171 9.15 -28.48 -13.53
C LEU A 171 8.80 -29.57 -14.54
N ARG A 172 8.23 -30.69 -14.08
CA ARG A 172 7.79 -31.77 -14.96
C ARG A 172 6.46 -31.42 -15.63
N ILE A 173 6.48 -31.19 -16.93
CA ILE A 173 5.30 -31.13 -17.77
C ILE A 173 4.90 -32.56 -18.14
N PHE A 174 3.75 -33.00 -17.63
CA PHE A 174 3.21 -34.32 -17.93
C PHE A 174 2.56 -34.34 -19.32
N LYS A 175 1.75 -33.32 -19.61
CA LYS A 175 1.03 -33.20 -20.87
C LYS A 175 0.69 -31.74 -21.15
N ASN A 176 0.78 -31.32 -22.41
CA ASN A 176 0.31 -30.02 -22.87
C ASN A 176 -0.48 -30.16 -24.18
N ASN A 177 -1.72 -29.71 -24.14
CA ASN A 177 -2.65 -29.70 -25.26
C ASN A 177 -2.77 -28.33 -25.93
N LEU A 178 -2.10 -27.30 -25.40
CA LEU A 178 -2.04 -25.97 -26.01
C LEU A 178 -0.95 -25.90 -27.09
N LYS A 179 -1.02 -24.89 -27.94
CA LYS A 179 0.03 -24.56 -28.93
C LYS A 179 1.33 -24.15 -28.23
N SER A 180 1.20 -23.37 -27.17
CA SER A 180 2.27 -22.98 -26.27
C SER A 180 1.70 -22.67 -24.89
N PHE A 181 2.55 -22.65 -23.89
CA PHE A 181 2.22 -22.25 -22.53
C PHE A 181 3.36 -21.42 -21.94
N LYS A 182 3.07 -20.67 -20.87
CA LYS A 182 4.01 -19.84 -20.15
C LYS A 182 4.00 -20.20 -18.67
N PHE A 183 5.17 -20.33 -18.08
CA PHE A 183 5.33 -20.39 -16.63
C PHE A 183 6.31 -19.33 -16.16
N ARG A 184 6.03 -18.80 -14.97
CA ARG A 184 6.97 -18.02 -14.18
C ARG A 184 7.48 -18.85 -13.01
N VAL A 185 8.76 -18.71 -12.71
CA VAL A 185 9.36 -19.24 -11.49
C VAL A 185 9.48 -18.15 -10.43
N ARG A 186 9.28 -18.52 -9.17
CA ARG A 186 9.40 -17.66 -7.99
C ARG A 186 10.15 -18.39 -6.89
N LEU A 187 10.84 -17.63 -6.06
CA LEU A 187 11.40 -18.12 -4.81
C LEU A 187 10.64 -17.42 -3.68
N ASN A 188 9.89 -18.16 -2.88
CA ASN A 188 9.15 -17.59 -1.76
C ASN A 188 9.81 -17.97 -0.44
N GLU A 189 9.90 -17.04 0.51
CA GLU A 189 10.27 -17.44 1.86
C GLU A 189 9.19 -18.31 2.51
N VAL A 190 9.56 -18.99 3.60
CA VAL A 190 8.60 -19.67 4.45
C VAL A 190 8.05 -18.65 5.45
N ASP A 191 6.77 -18.34 5.34
CA ASP A 191 6.10 -17.45 6.29
C ASP A 191 6.18 -18.04 7.70
N ASN A 192 6.76 -17.28 8.65
CA ASN A 192 7.07 -17.77 9.99
C ASN A 192 5.82 -18.07 10.84
N LEU A 193 4.67 -17.48 10.51
CA LEU A 193 3.43 -17.65 11.27
C LEU A 193 2.61 -18.84 10.76
N THR A 194 2.59 -19.03 9.45
CA THR A 194 1.70 -19.98 8.76
C THR A 194 2.44 -21.21 8.22
N GLY A 195 3.76 -21.12 8.01
CA GLY A 195 4.57 -22.14 7.35
C GLY A 195 4.23 -22.32 5.86
N GLN A 196 3.57 -21.34 5.25
CA GLN A 196 3.16 -21.32 3.85
C GLN A 196 4.15 -20.48 3.00
N PRO A 197 4.06 -20.50 1.66
CA PRO A 197 4.85 -19.59 0.83
C PRO A 197 4.49 -18.13 1.13
N GLY A 198 5.49 -17.35 1.55
CA GLY A 198 5.40 -15.92 1.89
C GLY A 198 5.89 -15.01 0.75
N GLU A 199 6.65 -13.97 1.10
CA GLU A 199 7.14 -12.97 0.15
C GLU A 199 8.03 -13.55 -0.95
N ASP A 200 8.02 -12.91 -2.12
CA ASP A 200 8.89 -13.28 -3.23
C ASP A 200 10.31 -12.71 -3.01
N LEU A 201 11.30 -13.59 -3.08
CA LEU A 201 12.72 -13.31 -2.87
C LEU A 201 13.41 -12.89 -4.17
N LEU A 202 12.76 -13.07 -5.33
CA LEU A 202 13.32 -12.66 -6.59
C LEU A 202 13.14 -11.15 -6.83
N THR A 203 14.15 -10.55 -7.44
CA THR A 203 14.15 -9.14 -7.85
C THR A 203 13.87 -8.96 -9.34
N LYS A 204 13.84 -10.05 -10.10
CA LYS A 204 13.59 -10.06 -11.53
C LYS A 204 12.64 -11.20 -11.89
N SER A 205 11.63 -10.89 -12.70
CA SER A 205 10.70 -11.89 -13.22
C SER A 205 11.38 -12.78 -14.26
N ILE A 206 11.33 -14.10 -14.07
CA ILE A 206 11.85 -15.10 -15.00
C ILE A 206 10.67 -15.91 -15.54
N VAL A 207 10.38 -15.71 -16.83
CA VAL A 207 9.25 -16.33 -17.53
C VAL A 207 9.78 -17.19 -18.66
N MET A 208 9.27 -18.41 -18.76
CA MET A 208 9.58 -19.33 -19.83
C MET A 208 8.33 -19.64 -20.65
N GLN A 209 8.43 -19.44 -21.96
CA GLN A 209 7.44 -19.88 -22.92
C GLN A 209 7.92 -21.17 -23.61
N SER A 210 7.07 -22.17 -23.72
CA SER A 210 7.39 -23.43 -24.38
C SER A 210 6.20 -23.99 -25.15
N SER A 211 6.48 -24.80 -26.17
CA SER A 211 5.50 -25.57 -26.95
C SER A 211 5.61 -27.08 -26.71
N MET A 212 6.47 -27.49 -25.77
CA MET A 212 6.70 -28.90 -25.47
C MET A 212 5.41 -29.62 -25.11
N LYS A 213 5.31 -30.89 -25.49
CA LYS A 213 4.12 -31.71 -25.20
C LYS A 213 4.21 -32.45 -23.87
N ASN A 214 5.42 -32.80 -23.47
CA ASN A 214 5.78 -33.37 -22.17
C ASN A 214 7.31 -33.20 -22.01
N GLY A 215 7.83 -33.29 -20.79
CA GLY A 215 9.28 -33.09 -20.56
C GLY A 215 9.57 -32.37 -19.24
N TRP A 216 10.84 -32.05 -19.00
CA TRP A 216 11.25 -31.15 -17.94
C TRP A 216 11.39 -29.74 -18.51
N LEU A 217 10.62 -28.80 -17.97
CA LEU A 217 10.71 -27.38 -18.25
C LEU A 217 11.80 -26.80 -17.34
N GLU A 218 12.88 -26.24 -17.89
CA GLU A 218 14.08 -25.83 -17.14
C GLU A 218 14.28 -24.31 -17.16
N PHE A 219 14.30 -23.69 -15.98
CA PHE A 219 14.56 -22.27 -15.76
C PHE A 219 16.01 -22.08 -15.37
N ASP A 220 16.74 -21.28 -16.14
CA ASP A 220 18.09 -20.83 -15.77
C ASP A 220 17.97 -19.70 -14.73
N LEU A 221 18.63 -19.91 -13.59
CA LEU A 221 18.63 -19.04 -12.42
C LEU A 221 20.05 -18.62 -12.01
N SER A 222 21.08 -19.05 -12.76
CA SER A 222 22.50 -18.84 -12.45
C SER A 222 22.86 -17.36 -12.28
N ASP A 223 22.31 -16.50 -13.14
CA ASP A 223 22.48 -15.04 -13.10
C ASP A 223 21.98 -14.38 -11.80
N LEU A 224 21.14 -15.05 -11.01
CA LEU A 224 20.59 -14.47 -9.78
C LEU A 224 21.60 -14.45 -8.64
N ASN A 225 22.61 -15.33 -8.65
CA ASN A 225 23.57 -15.52 -7.56
C ASN A 225 22.88 -15.61 -6.17
N PHE A 226 21.70 -16.23 -6.13
CA PHE A 226 20.90 -16.29 -4.91
C PHE A 226 21.45 -17.37 -3.99
N GLU A 227 22.06 -16.95 -2.88
CA GLU A 227 22.56 -17.81 -1.81
C GLU A 227 21.40 -18.34 -0.96
N ILE A 228 21.40 -19.64 -0.70
CA ILE A 228 20.40 -20.30 0.14
C ILE A 228 20.95 -20.44 1.56
N ASP A 229 20.37 -19.68 2.48
CA ASP A 229 20.70 -19.68 3.91
C ASP A 229 19.57 -20.25 4.79
N LYS A 230 18.34 -20.31 4.27
CA LYS A 230 17.14 -20.81 4.95
C LYS A 230 16.25 -21.63 4.01
N PRO A 231 15.34 -22.48 4.54
CA PRO A 231 14.31 -23.13 3.74
C PRO A 231 13.47 -22.13 2.95
N PHE A 232 13.08 -22.50 1.74
CA PHE A 232 12.29 -21.66 0.84
C PHE A 232 11.36 -22.52 0.00
N PHE A 233 10.36 -21.89 -0.60
CA PHE A 233 9.51 -22.51 -1.59
C PHE A 233 9.98 -22.16 -3.01
N ILE A 234 10.19 -23.17 -3.84
CA ILE A 234 10.23 -22.98 -5.29
C ILE A 234 8.79 -23.02 -5.81
N THR A 235 8.35 -21.94 -6.44
CA THR A 235 6.98 -21.79 -6.91
C THR A 235 6.94 -21.64 -8.42
N PHE A 236 6.04 -22.37 -9.06
CA PHE A 236 5.77 -22.29 -10.50
C PHE A 236 4.35 -21.78 -10.71
N GLU A 237 4.22 -20.71 -11.47
CA GLU A 237 2.95 -20.06 -11.75
C GLU A 237 2.69 -20.11 -13.26
N GLN A 238 1.61 -20.79 -13.65
CA GLN A 238 1.12 -20.72 -15.03
C GLN A 238 0.68 -19.29 -15.31
N LEU A 239 1.15 -18.70 -16.40
CA LEU A 239 0.75 -17.37 -16.85
C LEU A 239 -0.22 -17.51 -18.02
N LEU A 240 -1.46 -17.08 -17.82
CA LEU A 240 -2.49 -17.03 -18.86
C LEU A 240 -2.88 -15.58 -19.13
N ASP A 241 -2.38 -15.04 -20.25
CA ASP A 241 -2.78 -13.70 -20.70
C ASP A 241 -4.20 -13.70 -21.30
N LEU A 242 -4.69 -12.56 -21.77
CA LEU A 242 -6.04 -12.50 -22.34
C LEU A 242 -6.22 -13.43 -23.55
N THR A 243 -5.19 -13.57 -24.39
CA THR A 243 -5.23 -14.45 -25.56
C THR A 243 -5.30 -15.91 -25.13
N ASP A 244 -4.46 -16.31 -24.17
CA ASP A 244 -4.46 -17.69 -23.65
C ASP A 244 -5.82 -18.05 -23.02
N ARG A 245 -6.36 -17.16 -22.17
CA ARG A 245 -7.65 -17.39 -21.50
C ARG A 245 -8.81 -17.48 -22.48
N THR A 246 -8.81 -16.62 -23.51
CA THR A 246 -9.84 -16.64 -24.56
C THR A 246 -9.79 -17.95 -25.33
N LEU A 247 -8.59 -18.42 -25.68
CA LEU A 247 -8.41 -19.70 -26.35
C LEU A 247 -8.91 -20.87 -25.49
N ILE A 248 -8.48 -20.93 -24.22
CA ILE A 248 -8.89 -21.99 -23.29
C ILE A 248 -10.41 -22.00 -23.11
N ALA A 249 -11.03 -20.82 -22.93
CA ALA A 249 -12.48 -20.70 -22.78
C ALA A 249 -13.23 -21.17 -24.03
N ASN A 250 -12.74 -20.83 -25.22
CA ASN A 250 -13.33 -21.26 -26.49
C ASN A 250 -13.22 -22.77 -26.69
N GLU A 251 -12.05 -23.36 -26.43
CA GLU A 251 -11.84 -24.81 -26.53
C GLU A 251 -12.69 -25.57 -25.51
N TYR A 252 -12.83 -25.03 -24.30
CA TYR A 252 -13.71 -25.61 -23.28
C TYR A 252 -15.18 -25.54 -23.69
N THR A 253 -15.62 -24.41 -24.24
CA THR A 253 -16.99 -24.23 -24.75
C THR A 253 -17.28 -25.21 -25.89
N LYS A 254 -16.32 -25.36 -26.82
CA LYS A 254 -16.39 -26.33 -27.91
C LYS A 254 -16.51 -27.76 -27.34
N PHE A 255 -15.63 -28.15 -26.43
CA PHE A 255 -15.65 -29.45 -25.76
C PHE A 255 -17.01 -29.74 -25.09
N LEU A 256 -17.55 -28.77 -24.36
CA LEU A 256 -18.86 -28.91 -23.70
C LEU A 256 -20.00 -29.11 -24.71
N SER A 257 -19.93 -28.45 -25.86
CA SER A 257 -20.93 -28.61 -26.92
C SER A 257 -20.84 -29.95 -27.65
N GLU A 258 -19.63 -30.48 -27.84
CA GLU A 258 -19.38 -31.78 -28.47
C GLU A 258 -19.60 -32.97 -27.52
N HIS A 259 -19.46 -32.76 -26.21
CA HIS A 259 -19.55 -33.81 -25.18
C HIS A 259 -20.49 -33.46 -24.01
N PRO A 260 -21.77 -33.12 -24.27
CA PRO A 260 -22.70 -32.63 -23.24
C PRO A 260 -22.97 -33.65 -22.11
N ASN A 261 -22.80 -34.95 -22.38
CA ASN A 261 -23.04 -36.02 -21.41
C ASN A 261 -21.85 -36.32 -20.49
N LYS A 262 -20.68 -35.69 -20.72
CA LYS A 262 -19.45 -35.95 -19.96
C LYS A 262 -19.25 -35.01 -18.76
N VAL A 263 -20.15 -34.04 -18.58
CA VAL A 263 -20.13 -33.10 -17.46
C VAL A 263 -21.36 -33.31 -16.59
N LYS A 264 -21.14 -33.63 -15.32
CA LYS A 264 -22.18 -33.56 -14.27
C LYS A 264 -21.89 -32.39 -13.35
N PHE A 265 -22.95 -31.74 -12.88
CA PHE A 265 -22.88 -30.81 -11.76
C PHE A 265 -23.42 -31.55 -10.54
N ASP A 266 -22.63 -31.59 -9.47
CA ASP A 266 -23.01 -32.21 -8.21
C ASP A 266 -22.96 -31.16 -7.11
N THR A 267 -23.94 -31.18 -6.20
CA THR A 267 -24.00 -30.19 -5.13
C THR A 267 -23.37 -30.82 -3.89
N ILE A 268 -22.20 -30.33 -3.51
CA ILE A 268 -21.51 -30.76 -2.29
C ILE A 268 -21.64 -29.70 -1.21
N GLU A 269 -21.76 -30.12 0.04
CA GLU A 269 -21.81 -29.20 1.17
C GLU A 269 -20.40 -29.09 1.78
N VAL A 270 -19.82 -27.89 1.74
CA VAL A 270 -18.51 -27.58 2.32
C VAL A 270 -18.73 -26.48 3.35
N ASP A 271 -18.40 -26.75 4.61
CA ASP A 271 -18.57 -25.82 5.74
C ASP A 271 -19.98 -25.21 5.85
N GLY A 272 -21.01 -26.02 5.61
CA GLY A 272 -22.42 -25.61 5.68
C GLY A 272 -22.91 -24.79 4.48
N LYS A 273 -22.09 -24.62 3.42
CA LYS A 273 -22.50 -23.99 2.15
C LYS A 273 -22.62 -25.05 1.06
N LYS A 274 -23.76 -25.04 0.36
CA LYS A 274 -23.98 -25.85 -0.84
C LYS A 274 -23.19 -25.26 -2.01
N GLU A 275 -22.12 -25.93 -2.41
CA GLU A 275 -21.33 -25.61 -3.59
C GLU A 275 -21.68 -26.55 -4.75
N VAL A 276 -21.93 -26.00 -5.93
CA VAL A 276 -22.10 -26.79 -7.16
C VAL A 276 -20.72 -27.07 -7.73
N LYS A 277 -20.29 -28.33 -7.70
CA LYS A 277 -19.01 -28.78 -8.24
C LYS A 277 -19.21 -29.46 -9.58
N GLN A 278 -18.43 -29.05 -10.57
CA GLN A 278 -18.38 -29.67 -11.88
C GLN A 278 -17.55 -30.97 -11.81
N ILE A 279 -18.13 -32.09 -12.21
CA ILE A 279 -17.50 -33.41 -12.24
C ILE A 279 -17.41 -33.88 -13.70
N PHE A 280 -16.19 -34.08 -14.18
CA PHE A 280 -15.90 -34.72 -15.46
C PHE A 280 -15.94 -36.24 -15.32
N LYS A 281 -16.73 -36.92 -16.14
CA LYS A 281 -16.75 -38.39 -16.19
C LYS A 281 -15.73 -38.92 -17.21
N GLY A 282 -14.81 -39.76 -16.74
CA GLY A 282 -13.84 -40.53 -17.54
C GLY A 282 -12.42 -39.95 -17.51
N GLY A 283 -11.42 -40.80 -17.28
CA GLY A 283 -10.00 -40.41 -17.40
C GLY A 283 -9.56 -40.26 -18.85
N GLY A 284 -8.62 -39.34 -19.12
CA GLY A 284 -8.00 -39.20 -20.44
C GLY A 284 -8.76 -38.35 -21.46
N LEU A 285 -9.37 -37.23 -21.06
CA LEU A 285 -9.96 -36.27 -22.01
C LEU A 285 -8.88 -35.28 -22.49
N ASP A 286 -8.80 -35.05 -23.80
CA ASP A 286 -7.96 -34.02 -24.44
C ASP A 286 -8.49 -32.60 -24.21
N LEU A 287 -8.73 -32.26 -22.95
CA LEU A 287 -9.05 -30.89 -22.57
C LEU A 287 -7.86 -29.99 -22.97
N ALA A 288 -8.17 -28.84 -23.55
CA ALA A 288 -7.18 -27.80 -23.76
C ALA A 288 -6.58 -27.42 -22.42
N GLY A 289 -5.25 -27.47 -22.31
CA GLY A 289 -4.57 -27.17 -21.07
C GLY A 289 -3.17 -27.74 -20.93
N THR A 290 -2.52 -27.28 -19.87
CA THR A 290 -1.21 -27.74 -19.40
C THR A 290 -1.38 -28.53 -18.11
N PHE A 291 -0.70 -29.67 -18.04
CA PHE A 291 -0.78 -30.61 -16.93
C PHE A 291 0.62 -30.90 -16.43
N ILE A 292 0.84 -30.67 -15.13
CA ILE A 292 2.12 -30.95 -14.47
C ILE A 292 2.09 -32.31 -13.78
N GLY A 293 3.26 -32.94 -13.67
CA GLY A 293 3.40 -34.21 -12.96
C GLY A 293 3.34 -34.02 -11.45
N ILE A 294 2.59 -34.88 -10.77
CA ILE A 294 2.57 -34.96 -9.30
C ILE A 294 2.75 -36.42 -8.83
N ALA A 295 3.41 -36.61 -7.70
CA ALA A 295 3.45 -37.86 -6.97
C ALA A 295 2.31 -37.93 -5.95
N ILE A 296 1.43 -38.92 -6.09
CA ILE A 296 0.33 -39.19 -5.15
C ILE A 296 0.70 -40.43 -4.36
N SER A 297 1.71 -40.32 -3.48
CA SER A 297 2.10 -41.42 -2.61
C SER A 297 2.31 -40.95 -1.19
N LYS A 298 1.95 -41.80 -0.21
CA LYS A 298 2.16 -41.52 1.22
C LYS A 298 3.63 -41.19 1.51
N THR A 299 4.54 -41.96 0.93
CA THR A 299 5.99 -41.77 1.06
C THR A 299 6.47 -40.41 0.53
N ALA A 300 5.91 -39.93 -0.60
CA ALA A 300 6.25 -38.60 -1.11
C ALA A 300 5.74 -37.50 -0.17
N SER A 301 4.51 -37.62 0.34
CA SER A 301 3.92 -36.63 1.26
C SER A 301 4.56 -36.60 2.66
N GLU A 302 5.30 -37.65 3.05
CA GLU A 302 6.11 -37.67 4.27
C GLU A 302 7.46 -36.96 4.08
N LYS A 303 7.96 -36.89 2.84
CA LYS A 303 9.26 -36.29 2.50
C LYS A 303 9.16 -34.83 2.05
N TYR A 304 8.12 -34.48 1.32
CA TYR A 304 7.98 -33.18 0.69
C TYR A 304 6.66 -32.51 1.08
N THR A 305 6.64 -31.18 1.01
CA THR A 305 5.44 -30.38 1.22
C THR A 305 5.16 -29.54 -0.01
N SER A 306 3.92 -29.61 -0.51
CA SER A 306 3.45 -28.79 -1.62
C SER A 306 2.19 -28.00 -1.29
N TYR A 307 2.09 -26.80 -1.85
CA TYR A 307 0.93 -25.94 -1.76
C TYR A 307 0.45 -25.53 -3.15
N VAL A 308 -0.84 -25.26 -3.29
CA VAL A 308 -1.43 -24.70 -4.52
C VAL A 308 -2.31 -23.51 -4.19
N ARG A 309 -2.43 -22.57 -5.13
CA ARG A 309 -3.43 -21.49 -5.10
C ARG A 309 -3.94 -21.22 -6.51
N GLU A 310 -5.22 -20.87 -6.63
CA GLU A 310 -5.89 -20.70 -7.92
C GLU A 310 -5.48 -19.43 -8.67
N THR A 311 -5.13 -18.39 -7.92
CA THR A 311 -4.59 -17.13 -8.43
C THR A 311 -3.44 -16.68 -7.55
N SER A 312 -2.69 -15.67 -8.00
CA SER A 312 -1.53 -15.11 -7.28
C SER A 312 -1.88 -14.45 -5.94
N PHE A 313 -3.17 -14.20 -5.68
CA PHE A 313 -3.68 -13.62 -4.43
C PHE A 313 -4.69 -14.53 -3.71
N GLY A 314 -4.91 -15.75 -4.24
CA GLY A 314 -5.71 -16.76 -3.58
C GLY A 314 -4.96 -17.37 -2.40
N GLU A 315 -5.71 -17.95 -1.47
CA GLU A 315 -5.15 -18.64 -0.32
C GLU A 315 -4.37 -19.88 -0.72
N TRP A 316 -3.20 -20.09 -0.10
CA TRP A 316 -2.44 -21.31 -0.25
C TRP A 316 -3.14 -22.48 0.42
N LYS A 317 -3.33 -23.56 -0.33
CA LYS A 317 -3.91 -24.81 0.16
C LYS A 317 -2.86 -25.91 0.11
N LYS A 318 -2.58 -26.53 1.26
CA LYS A 318 -1.70 -27.70 1.33
C LYS A 318 -2.33 -28.84 0.56
N VAL A 319 -1.55 -29.51 -0.29
CA VAL A 319 -2.03 -30.63 -1.11
C VAL A 319 -1.28 -31.92 -0.77
N ARG A 320 -1.97 -33.06 -0.93
CA ARG A 320 -1.36 -34.39 -0.76
C ARG A 320 -0.49 -34.80 -1.96
N GLY A 321 -0.80 -34.28 -3.14
CA GLY A 321 0.01 -34.51 -4.34
C GLY A 321 1.27 -33.64 -4.30
N ILE A 322 2.43 -34.25 -4.42
CA ILE A 322 3.71 -33.54 -4.42
C ILE A 322 4.10 -33.24 -5.85
N VAL A 323 4.38 -31.97 -6.16
CA VAL A 323 4.80 -31.58 -7.51
C VAL A 323 6.13 -32.23 -7.88
N ALA A 324 6.26 -32.70 -9.11
CA ALA A 324 7.53 -33.17 -9.66
C ALA A 324 8.33 -31.95 -10.13
N ALA A 325 9.14 -31.42 -9.23
CA ALA A 325 9.96 -30.25 -9.44
C ALA A 325 11.28 -30.39 -8.68
N THR A 326 12.33 -29.81 -9.24
CA THR A 326 13.68 -29.88 -8.66
C THR A 326 14.39 -28.54 -8.76
N VAL A 327 15.41 -28.36 -7.92
CA VAL A 327 16.30 -27.21 -7.92
C VAL A 327 17.73 -27.73 -7.92
N THR A 328 18.55 -27.26 -8.86
CA THR A 328 19.99 -27.53 -8.87
C THR A 328 20.72 -26.40 -8.18
N LEU A 329 21.60 -26.76 -7.26
CA LEU A 329 22.39 -25.87 -6.45
C LEU A 329 23.88 -26.10 -6.71
N SER A 330 24.69 -25.06 -6.59
CA SER A 330 26.15 -25.10 -6.74
C SER A 330 26.86 -24.54 -5.51
N ASN A 331 28.12 -24.89 -5.34
CA ASN A 331 29.01 -24.29 -4.34
C ASN A 331 29.71 -23.00 -4.84
N TYR A 332 29.35 -22.50 -6.03
CA TYR A 332 30.05 -21.39 -6.67
C TYR A 332 29.11 -20.56 -7.56
N PRO A 333 28.98 -19.24 -7.35
CA PRO A 333 28.23 -18.38 -8.26
C PRO A 333 29.03 -18.21 -9.57
N ASP A 334 28.38 -18.33 -10.74
CA ASP A 334 29.07 -18.36 -12.05
C ASP A 334 29.81 -17.03 -12.39
N HIS A 335 29.60 -15.95 -11.62
CA HIS A 335 30.19 -14.62 -11.86
C HIS A 335 30.83 -13.94 -10.64
N THR A 336 32.03 -13.38 -10.84
CA THR A 336 32.77 -12.56 -9.88
C THR A 336 32.32 -11.09 -9.94
N VAL A 337 31.75 -10.56 -8.86
CA VAL A 337 31.43 -9.12 -8.71
C VAL A 337 31.99 -8.60 -7.37
N ASN A 338 32.38 -7.31 -7.33
CA ASN A 338 33.07 -6.66 -6.21
C ASN A 338 32.23 -6.56 -4.92
N LYS A 339 32.93 -6.57 -3.78
CA LYS A 339 32.38 -6.42 -2.42
C LYS A 339 32.14 -4.95 -2.04
N GLU A 340 30.93 -4.67 -1.54
CA GLU A 340 30.67 -3.69 -0.49
C GLU A 340 29.89 -4.38 0.64
N ASP A 341 30.15 -3.98 1.88
CA ASP A 341 29.78 -4.72 3.08
C ASP A 341 28.26 -4.94 3.26
N LYS A 342 27.90 -6.16 3.67
CA LYS A 342 26.58 -6.52 4.22
C LYS A 342 26.42 -5.74 5.53
N ASN A 343 25.94 -4.51 5.46
CA ASN A 343 25.62 -3.76 6.66
C ASN A 343 24.33 -4.32 7.26
N GLU A 344 24.52 -5.32 8.12
CA GLU A 344 23.64 -5.54 9.25
C GLU A 344 23.39 -4.18 9.92
N CYS A 345 22.16 -3.89 10.33
CA CYS A 345 21.81 -2.59 10.87
C CYS A 345 22.70 -2.29 12.09
N GLN A 346 23.67 -1.38 11.92
CA GLN A 346 24.67 -1.03 12.94
C GLN A 346 24.11 -0.13 14.05
N GLU A 347 22.82 0.19 13.99
CA GLU A 347 22.11 1.04 14.93
C GLU A 347 21.49 0.22 16.08
N ASN A 348 20.89 0.90 17.05
CA ASN A 348 20.16 0.24 18.13
C ASN A 348 19.02 -0.63 17.55
N LEU A 349 18.83 -1.84 18.09
CA LEU A 349 17.78 -2.79 17.71
C LEU A 349 16.38 -2.16 17.57
N THR A 350 16.03 -1.20 18.44
CA THR A 350 14.77 -0.43 18.35
C THR A 350 14.66 0.30 17.01
N VAL A 351 15.74 0.97 16.59
CA VAL A 351 15.77 1.71 15.32
C VAL A 351 15.77 0.75 14.13
N CYS A 352 16.50 -0.36 14.21
CA CYS A 352 16.50 -1.37 13.15
C CYS A 352 15.11 -1.96 12.91
N LYS A 353 14.34 -2.22 13.98
CA LYS A 353 12.94 -2.64 13.88
C LYS A 353 12.06 -1.56 13.24
N ALA A 354 12.24 -0.31 13.65
CA ALA A 354 11.50 0.82 13.09
C ALA A 354 11.76 0.99 11.58
N LYS A 355 13.04 0.91 11.15
CA LYS A 355 13.40 0.94 9.72
C LYS A 355 12.78 -0.22 8.95
N LYS A 356 12.76 -1.43 9.53
CA LYS A 356 12.11 -2.58 8.90
C LYS A 356 10.62 -2.34 8.70
N ILE A 357 9.90 -1.87 9.71
CA ILE A 357 8.46 -1.53 9.61
C ILE A 357 8.21 -0.52 8.47
N CYS A 358 9.05 0.52 8.35
CA CYS A 358 8.92 1.49 7.27
C CYS A 358 9.19 0.90 5.87
N LYS A 359 10.22 0.06 5.74
CA LYS A 359 10.56 -0.61 4.47
C LYS A 359 9.46 -1.57 4.03
N ASP A 360 8.99 -2.40 4.96
CA ASP A 360 7.89 -3.34 4.72
C ASP A 360 6.62 -2.56 4.29
N PHE A 361 6.30 -1.45 4.96
CA PHE A 361 5.16 -0.61 4.59
C PHE A 361 5.27 -0.01 3.17
N ILE A 362 6.46 0.49 2.79
CA ILE A 362 6.72 1.00 1.44
C ILE A 362 6.55 -0.09 0.39
N ASP A 363 7.12 -1.26 0.64
CA ASP A 363 7.11 -2.38 -0.29
C ASP A 363 5.71 -2.99 -0.45
N GLU A 364 4.93 -3.04 0.63
CA GLU A 364 3.58 -3.59 0.63
C GLU A 364 2.55 -2.65 0.01
N ASN A 365 2.70 -1.33 0.19
CA ASN A 365 1.70 -0.33 -0.19
C ASN A 365 2.10 0.55 -1.38
N GLY A 366 3.35 0.46 -1.81
CA GLY A 366 3.86 1.22 -2.95
C GLY A 366 3.90 2.71 -2.68
N VAL A 367 4.25 3.09 -1.44
CA VAL A 367 4.52 4.47 -1.05
C VAL A 367 5.79 4.94 -1.76
N ASN A 368 5.73 6.10 -2.41
CA ASN A 368 6.85 6.55 -3.25
C ASN A 368 8.00 7.10 -2.43
N GLY A 369 7.71 7.94 -1.43
CA GLY A 369 8.68 8.51 -0.52
C GLY A 369 8.05 8.89 0.82
N MET A 370 8.82 8.72 1.89
CA MET A 370 8.38 9.06 3.25
C MET A 370 9.53 9.51 4.15
N GLN A 371 9.17 10.27 5.19
CA GLN A 371 10.02 10.60 6.33
C GLN A 371 9.38 10.12 7.61
N VAL A 372 10.20 9.69 8.57
CA VAL A 372 9.79 9.43 9.95
C VAL A 372 10.79 10.06 10.89
N CYS A 373 10.29 10.66 11.97
CA CYS A 373 11.13 11.17 13.03
C CYS A 373 10.48 10.89 14.39
N VAL A 374 11.31 10.60 15.38
CA VAL A 374 10.91 10.32 16.76
C VAL A 374 11.78 11.14 17.70
N SER A 375 11.15 11.88 18.60
CA SER A 375 11.82 12.42 19.79
C SER A 375 11.37 11.71 21.05
N LYS A 376 12.30 11.63 22.02
CA LYS A 376 12.02 11.26 23.40
C LYS A 376 12.70 12.26 24.32
N LYS A 377 11.98 12.79 25.32
CA LYS A 377 12.52 13.76 26.29
C LYS A 377 13.19 14.96 25.62
N ASN A 378 12.49 15.57 24.66
CA ASN A 378 12.93 16.72 23.87
C ASN A 378 14.18 16.49 23.00
N LYS A 379 14.56 15.24 22.71
CA LYS A 379 15.71 14.90 21.87
C LYS A 379 15.29 13.97 20.75
N ILE A 380 15.69 14.27 19.52
CA ILE A 380 15.51 13.34 18.39
C ILE A 380 16.34 12.08 18.67
N VAL A 381 15.67 10.94 18.79
CA VAL A 381 16.30 9.63 19.01
C VAL A 381 16.38 8.82 17.71
N TRP A 382 15.55 9.16 16.72
CA TRP A 382 15.59 8.57 15.39
C TRP A 382 14.99 9.53 14.36
N SER A 383 15.59 9.60 13.18
CA SER A 383 15.05 10.29 12.00
C SER A 383 15.57 9.57 10.77
N ASP A 384 14.69 9.27 9.83
CA ASP A 384 15.07 8.58 8.60
C ASP A 384 14.14 8.97 7.43
N ALA A 385 14.65 8.75 6.23
CA ALA A 385 14.00 9.07 4.98
C ALA A 385 14.10 7.87 4.03
N PHE A 386 13.00 7.61 3.31
CA PHE A 386 12.89 6.44 2.46
C PHE A 386 12.27 6.81 1.12
N GLY A 387 12.66 6.09 0.07
CA GLY A 387 12.10 6.24 -1.28
C GLY A 387 12.48 7.56 -1.97
N TYR A 388 11.64 7.99 -2.90
CA TYR A 388 11.88 9.09 -3.81
C TYR A 388 10.98 10.30 -3.52
N ALA A 389 11.61 11.48 -3.49
CA ALA A 389 10.91 12.76 -3.56
C ALA A 389 10.46 13.08 -5.01
N ASP A 390 11.22 12.60 -6.00
CA ASP A 390 10.89 12.65 -7.43
C ASP A 390 11.37 11.36 -8.10
N ILE A 391 10.43 10.50 -8.48
CA ILE A 391 10.71 9.19 -9.08
C ILE A 391 11.35 9.33 -10.46
N VAL A 392 10.85 10.25 -11.30
CA VAL A 392 11.29 10.38 -12.70
C VAL A 392 12.74 10.85 -12.75
N ASN A 393 13.12 11.74 -11.83
CA ASN A 393 14.46 12.30 -11.75
C ASN A 393 15.38 11.53 -10.77
N ASN A 394 14.95 10.40 -10.21
CA ASN A 394 15.68 9.62 -9.19
C ASN A 394 16.16 10.47 -7.99
N ILE A 395 15.37 11.43 -7.56
CA ILE A 395 15.68 12.27 -6.39
C ILE A 395 15.15 11.58 -5.14
N TYR A 396 16.05 11.13 -4.28
CA TYR A 396 15.69 10.50 -3.01
C TYR A 396 15.10 11.49 -2.01
N VAL A 397 14.23 10.99 -1.13
CA VAL A 397 13.82 11.75 0.05
C VAL A 397 15.03 11.96 0.95
N THR A 398 15.18 13.19 1.46
CA THR A 398 16.16 13.54 2.49
C THR A 398 15.44 14.17 3.68
N ASP A 399 16.14 14.40 4.79
CA ASP A 399 15.58 15.11 5.96
C ASP A 399 15.06 16.53 5.65
N SER A 400 15.45 17.12 4.52
CA SER A 400 15.05 18.47 4.11
C SER A 400 13.92 18.48 3.07
N THR A 401 13.50 17.30 2.59
CA THR A 401 12.39 17.15 1.66
C THR A 401 11.09 17.60 2.32
N LYS A 402 10.40 18.57 1.71
CA LYS A 402 9.15 19.12 2.18
C LYS A 402 7.97 18.34 1.61
N PHE A 403 7.06 17.93 2.49
CA PHE A 403 5.82 17.24 2.16
C PHE A 403 4.62 18.11 2.52
N ARG A 404 3.49 17.92 1.82
CA ARG A 404 2.19 18.41 2.28
C ARG A 404 1.86 17.81 3.64
N ILE A 405 1.67 18.66 4.64
CA ILE A 405 1.25 18.23 5.98
C ILE A 405 -0.26 18.26 6.17
N ASN A 406 -0.99 18.61 5.11
CA ASN A 406 -2.45 18.60 5.06
C ASN A 406 -3.05 19.17 6.36
N SER A 407 -3.97 18.47 6.99
CA SER A 407 -4.70 18.97 8.15
C SER A 407 -3.86 19.20 9.42
N ILE A 408 -2.59 18.78 9.48
CA ILE A 408 -1.66 19.22 10.54
C ILE A 408 -1.44 20.75 10.50
N SER A 409 -1.73 21.40 9.36
CA SER A 409 -1.85 22.87 9.28
C SER A 409 -2.77 23.46 10.35
N LYS A 410 -3.84 22.76 10.74
CA LYS A 410 -4.76 23.19 11.81
C LYS A 410 -4.05 23.20 13.16
N SER A 411 -3.27 22.16 13.44
CA SER A 411 -2.45 22.07 14.64
C SER A 411 -1.41 23.20 14.71
N MET A 412 -0.76 23.56 13.59
CA MET A 412 0.12 24.74 13.55
C MET A 412 -0.65 26.04 13.78
N THR A 413 -1.77 26.23 13.10
CA THR A 413 -2.66 27.40 13.25
C THR A 413 -3.16 27.53 14.69
N SER A 414 -3.41 26.41 15.38
CA SER A 414 -3.87 26.39 16.77
C SER A 414 -2.86 27.03 17.73
N LEU A 415 -1.55 26.89 17.48
CA LEU A 415 -0.51 27.54 18.28
C LEU A 415 -0.53 29.05 18.09
N ALA A 416 -0.68 29.52 16.86
CA ALA A 416 -0.88 30.94 16.55
C ALA A 416 -2.14 31.50 17.26
N LEU A 417 -3.23 30.74 17.23
CA LEU A 417 -4.46 31.12 17.89
C LEU A 417 -4.26 31.29 19.41
N ILE A 418 -3.64 30.33 20.09
CA ILE A 418 -3.38 30.41 21.53
C ILE A 418 -2.35 31.51 21.86
N LYS A 419 -1.36 31.75 20.99
CA LYS A 419 -0.44 32.88 21.15
C LYS A 419 -1.19 34.22 21.14
N LEU A 420 -2.09 34.45 20.19
CA LEU A 420 -2.92 35.66 20.17
C LEU A 420 -3.83 35.80 21.40
N VAL A 421 -4.29 34.68 21.97
CA VAL A 421 -5.02 34.68 23.25
C VAL A 421 -4.12 35.11 24.40
N SER A 422 -2.90 34.58 24.46
CA SER A 422 -1.92 34.95 25.50
C SER A 422 -1.53 36.44 25.43
N GLU A 423 -1.55 37.03 24.24
CA GLU A 423 -1.29 38.45 24.01
C GLU A 423 -2.52 39.34 24.26
N GLY A 424 -3.67 38.77 24.65
CA GLY A 424 -4.91 39.51 24.87
C GLY A 424 -5.57 40.06 23.59
N LYS A 425 -5.05 39.70 22.42
CA LYS A 425 -5.58 40.14 21.12
C LYS A 425 -6.81 39.35 20.68
N LEU A 426 -6.94 38.11 21.16
CA LEU A 426 -8.05 37.23 20.83
C LEU A 426 -8.68 36.62 22.09
N ASN A 427 -10.00 36.48 22.09
CA ASN A 427 -10.79 35.78 23.09
C ASN A 427 -11.60 34.72 22.34
N LEU A 428 -11.32 33.45 22.64
CA LEU A 428 -11.89 32.29 21.95
C LEU A 428 -13.43 32.24 22.01
N ASP A 429 -14.03 32.86 23.03
CA ASP A 429 -15.46 32.79 23.33
C ASP A 429 -16.20 34.06 22.91
N SER A 430 -15.52 35.04 22.31
CA SER A 430 -16.18 36.18 21.69
C SER A 430 -16.86 35.77 20.37
N PRO A 431 -18.01 36.40 20.02
CA PRO A 431 -18.59 36.24 18.69
C PRO A 431 -17.60 36.63 17.60
N ILE A 432 -17.58 35.90 16.49
CA ILE A 432 -16.61 36.16 15.41
C ILE A 432 -16.72 37.57 14.83
N GLN A 433 -17.92 38.19 14.87
CA GLN A 433 -18.14 39.56 14.40
C GLN A 433 -17.29 40.60 15.14
N LYS A 434 -16.75 40.27 16.33
CA LYS A 434 -15.76 41.10 17.00
C LYS A 434 -14.47 41.25 16.20
N TYR A 435 -14.09 40.21 15.45
CA TYR A 435 -12.83 40.14 14.70
C TYR A 435 -13.01 40.40 13.21
N ILE A 436 -14.15 39.99 12.66
CA ILE A 436 -14.51 40.22 11.25
C ILE A 436 -15.95 40.76 11.20
N PRO A 437 -16.16 42.07 11.48
CA PRO A 437 -17.49 42.68 11.47
C PRO A 437 -18.24 42.54 10.15
N GLU A 438 -17.50 42.44 9.04
CA GLU A 438 -18.02 42.30 7.68
C GLU A 438 -18.44 40.86 7.31
N PHE A 439 -18.06 39.85 8.10
CA PHE A 439 -18.44 38.47 7.79
C PHE A 439 -19.98 38.31 7.87
N PRO A 440 -20.64 37.70 6.87
CA PRO A 440 -22.09 37.59 6.82
C PRO A 440 -22.68 36.99 8.10
N LYS A 441 -23.68 37.68 8.68
CA LYS A 441 -24.41 37.16 9.84
C LYS A 441 -25.16 35.90 9.44
N LYS A 442 -24.88 34.80 10.13
CA LYS A 442 -25.59 33.53 9.99
C LYS A 442 -26.84 33.51 10.88
N SER A 443 -27.67 32.47 10.75
CA SER A 443 -28.86 32.27 11.59
C SER A 443 -28.57 32.17 13.09
N TYR A 444 -27.33 31.82 13.46
CA TYR A 444 -26.87 31.72 14.84
C TYR A 444 -25.50 32.38 15.00
N THR A 445 -25.22 32.90 16.19
CA THR A 445 -23.89 33.37 16.56
C THR A 445 -22.98 32.18 16.88
N PHE A 446 -21.69 32.34 16.59
CA PHE A 446 -20.67 31.34 16.91
C PHE A 446 -19.36 32.02 17.30
N THR A 447 -18.46 31.25 17.90
CA THR A 447 -17.18 31.72 18.44
C THR A 447 -15.98 31.08 17.75
N THR A 448 -14.79 31.66 17.96
CA THR A 448 -13.54 31.07 17.46
C THR A 448 -13.25 29.70 18.10
N ARG A 449 -13.66 29.48 19.36
CA ARG A 449 -13.59 28.15 20.00
C ARG A 449 -14.41 27.12 19.25
N GLN A 450 -15.64 27.47 18.87
CA GLN A 450 -16.51 26.55 18.14
C GLN A 450 -15.99 26.28 16.73
N LEU A 451 -15.35 27.24 16.06
CA LEU A 451 -14.65 26.99 14.79
C LEU A 451 -13.50 25.99 14.98
N ALA A 452 -12.61 26.26 15.93
CA ALA A 452 -11.42 25.45 16.17
C ALA A 452 -11.76 24.04 16.70
N GLY A 453 -12.90 23.90 17.36
CA GLY A 453 -13.44 22.64 17.88
C GLY A 453 -14.37 21.89 16.93
N HIS A 454 -14.57 22.36 15.69
CA HIS A 454 -15.51 21.76 14.73
C HIS A 454 -16.97 21.70 15.19
N LEU A 455 -17.40 22.69 15.97
CA LEU A 455 -18.74 22.83 16.52
C LEU A 455 -19.54 23.98 15.88
N ALA A 456 -18.97 24.74 14.96
CA ALA A 456 -19.61 25.93 14.38
C ALA A 456 -20.67 25.64 13.29
N GLY A 457 -20.70 24.41 12.75
CA GLY A 457 -21.69 24.02 11.73
C GLY A 457 -21.35 24.41 10.29
N PHE A 458 -20.11 24.80 9.97
CA PHE A 458 -19.70 25.01 8.58
C PHE A 458 -19.54 23.66 7.87
N ARG A 459 -19.94 23.60 6.59
CA ARG A 459 -19.62 22.45 5.74
C ARG A 459 -18.12 22.32 5.49
N ASP A 460 -17.71 21.19 4.96
CA ASP A 460 -16.39 21.03 4.33
C ASP A 460 -16.54 21.05 2.81
N TYR A 461 -15.44 20.87 2.09
CA TYR A 461 -15.50 20.58 0.65
C TYR A 461 -16.34 19.32 0.36
N ASP A 462 -17.05 19.31 -0.76
CA ASP A 462 -17.78 18.14 -1.25
C ASP A 462 -16.83 17.24 -2.07
N GLU A 463 -16.45 16.08 -1.51
CA GLU A 463 -15.55 15.12 -2.16
C GLU A 463 -16.16 14.49 -3.43
N ASN A 464 -17.48 14.55 -3.61
CA ASN A 464 -18.14 14.06 -4.83
C ASN A 464 -18.16 15.13 -5.94
N ASN A 465 -17.83 16.38 -5.61
CA ASN A 465 -17.74 17.48 -6.54
C ASN A 465 -16.27 17.87 -6.71
N LEU A 466 -15.63 17.35 -7.76
CA LEU A 466 -14.21 17.56 -8.01
C LEU A 466 -13.83 19.05 -8.10
N ASN A 467 -14.72 19.93 -8.57
CA ASN A 467 -14.47 21.37 -8.64
C ASN A 467 -14.48 22.06 -7.27
N ASP A 468 -15.21 21.51 -6.29
CA ASP A 468 -15.20 22.01 -4.91
C ASP A 468 -14.02 21.45 -4.12
N TYR A 469 -13.67 20.19 -4.37
CA TYR A 469 -12.56 19.49 -3.72
C TYR A 469 -11.17 19.92 -4.24
N ILE A 470 -11.01 19.98 -5.57
CA ILE A 470 -9.80 20.44 -6.27
C ILE A 470 -10.10 21.80 -6.88
N ARG A 471 -9.43 22.83 -6.37
CA ARG A 471 -9.60 24.22 -6.82
C ARG A 471 -8.34 24.68 -7.52
N THR A 472 -8.48 25.41 -8.62
CA THR A 472 -7.34 25.98 -9.38
C THR A 472 -7.27 27.50 -9.27
N GLU A 473 -8.27 28.13 -8.65
CA GLU A 473 -8.28 29.57 -8.38
C GLU A 473 -7.28 29.91 -7.27
N HIS A 474 -6.53 30.98 -7.48
CA HIS A 474 -5.60 31.52 -6.51
C HIS A 474 -6.25 32.58 -5.63
N TYR A 475 -5.90 32.55 -4.34
CA TYR A 475 -6.29 33.52 -3.34
C TYR A 475 -5.04 34.14 -2.71
N ASP A 476 -4.98 35.47 -2.68
CA ASP A 476 -3.83 36.23 -2.19
C ASP A 476 -3.75 36.21 -0.65
N ASN A 477 -4.87 35.97 0.04
CA ASN A 477 -4.96 35.89 1.50
C ASN A 477 -6.20 35.12 1.97
N SER A 478 -6.25 34.84 3.28
CA SER A 478 -7.32 34.06 3.90
C SER A 478 -8.67 34.78 3.86
N ILE A 479 -8.68 36.11 3.92
CA ILE A 479 -9.91 36.92 3.82
C ILE A 479 -10.56 36.76 2.44
N GLN A 480 -9.79 36.78 1.35
CA GLN A 480 -10.32 36.59 0.00
C GLN A 480 -10.94 35.19 -0.17
N ALA A 481 -10.31 34.18 0.43
CA ALA A 481 -10.77 32.80 0.40
C ALA A 481 -12.12 32.57 1.10
N LEU A 482 -12.60 33.50 1.93
CA LEU A 482 -13.90 33.39 2.59
C LEU A 482 -15.07 33.39 1.59
N LYS A 483 -14.92 34.04 0.43
CA LYS A 483 -15.94 34.08 -0.64
C LYS A 483 -16.43 32.71 -1.07
N LEU A 484 -15.62 31.67 -0.86
CA LEU A 484 -15.94 30.28 -1.15
C LEU A 484 -17.14 29.72 -0.36
N PHE A 485 -17.35 30.22 0.86
CA PHE A 485 -18.32 29.63 1.79
C PHE A 485 -19.00 30.65 2.71
N GLU A 486 -18.64 31.94 2.64
CA GLU A 486 -19.18 32.99 3.51
C GLU A 486 -20.70 33.17 3.37
N ASN A 487 -21.30 32.70 2.27
CA ASN A 487 -22.75 32.76 2.04
C ASN A 487 -23.46 31.42 2.30
N ASP A 488 -22.73 30.35 2.64
CA ASP A 488 -23.32 29.04 2.91
C ASP A 488 -24.11 29.05 4.22
N THR A 489 -25.18 28.26 4.30
CA THR A 489 -25.90 28.07 5.55
C THR A 489 -25.10 27.19 6.53
N LEU A 490 -25.35 27.35 7.83
CA LEU A 490 -24.81 26.42 8.81
C LEU A 490 -25.60 25.11 8.73
N LEU A 491 -24.89 23.98 8.79
CA LEU A 491 -25.46 22.63 8.79
C LEU A 491 -26.29 22.34 10.05
N PHE A 492 -25.95 22.98 11.17
CA PHE A 492 -26.62 22.85 12.46
C PHE A 492 -26.34 24.07 13.34
N MET A 493 -27.06 24.17 14.46
CA MET A 493 -26.85 25.22 15.45
C MET A 493 -25.47 25.08 16.13
N PRO A 494 -24.63 26.12 16.19
CA PRO A 494 -23.31 26.05 16.80
C PRO A 494 -23.33 25.42 18.21
N GLY A 495 -22.45 24.45 18.43
CA GLY A 495 -22.34 23.70 19.67
C GLY A 495 -23.21 22.45 19.75
N THR A 496 -24.20 22.21 18.89
CA THR A 496 -25.09 21.03 19.05
C THR A 496 -24.54 19.74 18.44
N SER A 497 -23.64 19.86 17.47
CA SER A 497 -23.05 18.71 16.76
C SER A 497 -21.57 18.96 16.47
N PHE A 498 -20.83 17.87 16.29
CA PHE A 498 -19.46 17.89 15.77
C PHE A 498 -19.48 17.60 14.27
N TYR A 499 -18.83 18.46 13.48
CA TYR A 499 -18.63 18.25 12.05
C TYR A 499 -17.31 18.86 11.62
N TYR A 500 -16.38 18.00 11.21
CA TYR A 500 -15.07 18.40 10.73
C TYR A 500 -15.21 19.30 9.50
N SER A 501 -14.53 20.45 9.53
CA SER A 501 -14.61 21.45 8.46
C SER A 501 -13.29 22.20 8.32
N THR A 502 -12.69 22.10 7.14
CA THR A 502 -11.51 22.90 6.78
C THR A 502 -11.89 24.37 6.58
N PHE A 503 -13.09 24.66 6.06
CA PHE A 503 -13.56 26.04 5.94
C PHE A 503 -13.70 26.77 7.28
N GLY A 504 -14.07 26.07 8.36
CA GLY A 504 -14.02 26.63 9.70
C GLY A 504 -12.62 27.12 10.10
N TRP A 505 -11.57 26.40 9.69
CA TRP A 505 -10.17 26.81 9.91
C TRP A 505 -9.67 27.87 8.93
N ASN A 506 -10.21 27.93 7.72
CA ASN A 506 -9.94 29.04 6.80
C ASN A 506 -10.45 30.36 7.39
N LEU A 507 -11.62 30.35 8.05
CA LEU A 507 -12.11 31.50 8.79
C LEU A 507 -11.20 31.88 9.97
N ILE A 508 -10.60 30.90 10.66
CA ILE A 508 -9.59 31.19 11.69
C ILE A 508 -8.35 31.86 11.08
N GLY A 509 -7.90 31.44 9.90
CA GLY A 509 -6.83 32.09 9.16
C GLY A 509 -7.12 33.58 8.91
N ALA A 510 -8.33 33.90 8.43
CA ALA A 510 -8.77 35.29 8.26
C ALA A 510 -8.88 36.07 9.57
N ILE A 511 -9.29 35.42 10.67
CA ILE A 511 -9.30 36.04 12.01
C ILE A 511 -7.88 36.40 12.45
N ILE A 512 -6.91 35.51 12.24
CA ILE A 512 -5.49 35.77 12.54
C ILE A 512 -5.00 36.97 11.72
N GLU A 513 -5.33 37.04 10.44
CA GLU A 513 -4.94 38.17 9.58
C GLU A 513 -5.51 39.49 10.10
N LYS A 514 -6.81 39.54 10.40
CA LYS A 514 -7.47 40.74 10.90
C LYS A 514 -6.95 41.20 12.25
N VAL A 515 -6.73 40.26 13.18
CA VAL A 515 -6.31 40.57 14.55
C VAL A 515 -4.82 40.95 14.62
N SER A 516 -3.99 40.37 13.76
CA SER A 516 -2.55 40.66 13.73
C SER A 516 -2.16 41.82 12.82
N GLY A 517 -2.97 42.14 11.81
CA GLY A 517 -2.63 43.11 10.76
C GLY A 517 -1.58 42.62 9.77
N ARG A 518 -1.29 41.31 9.75
CA ARG A 518 -0.34 40.65 8.83
C ARG A 518 -1.08 39.62 8.01
N ASP A 519 -0.59 39.29 6.80
CA ASP A 519 -1.09 38.13 6.08
C ASP A 519 -0.79 36.83 6.86
N TYR A 520 -1.55 35.76 6.61
CA TYR A 520 -1.48 34.54 7.43
C TYR A 520 -0.09 33.89 7.40
N LEU A 521 0.53 33.74 6.21
CA LEU A 521 1.83 33.09 6.08
C LEU A 521 2.95 33.89 6.74
N THR A 522 2.93 35.23 6.59
CA THR A 522 3.86 36.15 7.25
C THR A 522 3.70 36.09 8.77
N TYR A 523 2.46 36.11 9.28
CA TYR A 523 2.22 35.96 10.71
C TYR A 523 2.79 34.64 11.23
N MET A 524 2.49 33.53 10.55
CA MET A 524 3.00 32.20 10.92
C MET A 524 4.52 32.14 10.88
N ALA A 525 5.16 32.70 9.84
CA ALA A 525 6.61 32.74 9.71
C ALA A 525 7.27 33.52 10.86
N GLU A 526 6.80 34.75 11.12
CA GLU A 526 7.38 35.64 12.13
C GLU A 526 7.11 35.17 13.56
N ASN A 527 5.92 34.62 13.82
CA ASN A 527 5.44 34.40 15.18
C ASN A 527 5.45 32.93 15.61
N ILE A 528 5.59 31.97 14.70
CA ILE A 528 5.58 30.53 15.01
C ILE A 528 6.80 29.84 14.40
N TRP A 529 7.00 29.93 13.09
CA TRP A 529 8.01 29.14 12.39
C TRP A 529 9.44 29.56 12.72
N ASN A 530 9.79 30.82 12.52
CA ASN A 530 11.15 31.31 12.79
C ASN A 530 11.54 31.20 14.27
N PRO A 531 10.68 31.58 15.25
CA PRO A 531 11.02 31.47 16.68
C PRO A 531 11.23 30.04 17.16
N LEU A 532 10.52 29.06 16.58
CA LEU A 532 10.69 27.63 16.88
C LEU A 532 11.71 26.93 15.97
N GLY A 533 12.38 27.67 15.08
CA GLY A 533 13.41 27.15 14.17
C GLY A 533 12.87 26.18 13.11
N LEU A 534 11.64 26.35 12.65
CA LEU A 534 10.94 25.52 11.66
C LEU A 534 11.32 25.93 10.22
N GLN A 535 12.60 25.74 9.88
CA GLN A 535 13.21 26.27 8.65
C GLN A 535 12.70 25.66 7.34
N ASN A 536 12.04 24.50 7.40
CA ASN A 536 11.50 23.81 6.24
C ASN A 536 9.96 23.86 6.19
N THR A 537 9.35 24.80 6.88
CA THR A 537 7.89 24.97 6.92
C THR A 537 7.45 26.22 6.18
N CYS A 538 6.50 26.08 5.24
CA CYS A 538 5.97 27.19 4.44
C CYS A 538 4.59 26.87 3.88
N GLY A 539 3.94 27.85 3.22
CA GLY A 539 2.76 27.58 2.39
C GLY A 539 3.12 26.79 1.12
N ASP A 540 2.25 25.90 0.68
CA ASP A 540 2.38 25.23 -0.62
C ASP A 540 1.86 26.13 -1.75
N ASN A 541 2.63 27.17 -2.06
CA ASN A 541 2.29 28.10 -3.13
C ASN A 541 2.75 27.54 -4.48
N PHE A 542 1.80 27.16 -5.33
CA PHE A 542 2.09 26.57 -6.64
C PHE A 542 2.87 27.52 -7.59
N LYS A 543 2.83 28.84 -7.35
CA LYS A 543 3.57 29.84 -8.14
C LYS A 543 5.05 29.92 -7.77
N ASP A 544 5.40 29.47 -6.58
CA ASP A 544 6.74 29.61 -6.03
C ASP A 544 7.62 28.41 -6.38
N LYS A 545 8.90 28.67 -6.66
CA LYS A 545 9.90 27.60 -6.72
C LYS A 545 10.33 27.23 -5.32
N ILE A 546 9.61 26.30 -4.71
CA ILE A 546 9.89 25.84 -3.34
C ILE A 546 11.01 24.78 -3.37
N SER A 547 12.14 25.10 -2.72
CA SER A 547 13.27 24.17 -2.64
C SER A 547 12.95 22.92 -1.83
N ASN A 548 13.46 21.77 -2.30
CA ASN A 548 13.25 20.46 -1.69
C ASN A 548 11.77 20.05 -1.55
N ARG A 549 10.84 20.67 -2.29
CA ARG A 549 9.44 20.22 -2.33
C ARG A 549 9.37 18.87 -3.04
N SER A 550 8.75 17.88 -2.40
CA SER A 550 8.49 16.59 -3.04
C SER A 550 7.50 16.75 -4.21
N LYS A 551 7.61 15.87 -5.20
CA LYS A 551 6.46 15.54 -6.05
C LYS A 551 5.46 14.72 -5.25
N PHE A 552 4.20 14.77 -5.64
CA PHE A 552 3.11 14.10 -4.96
C PHE A 552 2.46 13.08 -5.87
N TYR A 553 1.93 12.00 -5.29
CA TYR A 553 1.45 10.87 -6.05
C TYR A 553 0.12 10.35 -5.50
N ASP A 554 -0.78 9.98 -6.40
CA ASP A 554 -2.07 9.40 -6.03
C ASP A 554 -1.96 7.91 -5.65
N VAL A 555 -3.09 7.29 -5.30
CA VAL A 555 -3.15 5.86 -4.95
C VAL A 555 -2.70 4.93 -6.08
N THR A 556 -2.78 5.36 -7.33
CA THR A 556 -2.31 4.61 -8.50
C THR A 556 -0.82 4.80 -8.78
N GLY A 557 -0.15 5.72 -8.10
CA GLY A 557 1.26 6.06 -8.31
C GLY A 557 1.49 7.04 -9.45
N GLU A 558 0.44 7.69 -9.95
CA GLU A 558 0.56 8.79 -10.91
C GLU A 558 0.90 10.08 -10.15
N GLU A 559 1.72 10.93 -10.77
CA GLU A 559 2.00 12.26 -10.22
C GLU A 559 0.70 13.06 -10.11
N ASN A 560 0.44 13.62 -8.94
CA ASN A 560 -0.75 14.39 -8.64
C ASN A 560 -0.43 15.62 -7.81
N ASP A 561 -0.16 16.71 -8.51
CA ASP A 561 0.02 18.04 -7.94
C ASP A 561 -1.14 18.97 -8.30
N LEU A 562 -2.37 18.44 -8.29
CA LEU A 562 -3.54 19.20 -8.72
C LEU A 562 -3.98 20.21 -7.66
N GLY A 563 -4.29 21.41 -8.14
CA GLY A 563 -4.97 22.46 -7.41
C GLY A 563 -4.05 23.46 -6.71
N ASP A 564 -4.62 24.61 -6.40
CA ASP A 564 -4.05 25.66 -5.58
C ASP A 564 -4.52 25.48 -4.13
N LEU A 565 -3.58 25.47 -3.17
CA LEU A 565 -3.87 25.31 -1.75
C LEU A 565 -3.96 26.63 -0.98
N SER A 566 -3.81 27.77 -1.65
CA SER A 566 -3.73 29.08 -1.01
C SER A 566 -5.01 29.48 -0.26
N TYR A 567 -6.16 28.95 -0.69
CA TYR A 567 -7.43 29.16 0.01
C TYR A 567 -7.47 28.51 1.40
N LYS A 568 -6.60 27.53 1.67
CA LYS A 568 -6.66 26.71 2.88
C LYS A 568 -5.33 26.57 3.60
N TYR A 569 -4.42 27.55 3.53
CA TYR A 569 -3.14 27.46 4.26
C TYR A 569 -3.33 27.15 5.75
N SER A 570 -4.28 27.78 6.44
CA SER A 570 -4.59 27.51 7.86
C SER A 570 -5.23 26.14 8.12
N GLY A 571 -5.95 25.61 7.14
CA GLY A 571 -6.71 24.36 7.28
C GLY A 571 -6.03 23.12 6.69
N GLY A 572 -5.10 23.27 5.74
CA GLY A 572 -4.60 22.13 4.97
C GLY A 572 -3.48 22.40 3.96
N GLY A 573 -3.03 23.64 3.78
CA GLY A 573 -2.19 24.05 2.65
C GLY A 573 -0.69 24.21 2.93
N LEU A 574 -0.18 23.72 4.06
CA LEU A 574 1.24 23.91 4.41
C LEU A 574 2.12 22.74 3.96
N LEU A 575 3.39 23.06 3.78
CA LEU A 575 4.50 22.11 3.63
C LEU A 575 5.35 22.10 4.90
N SER A 576 5.94 20.95 5.24
CA SER A 576 6.94 20.83 6.32
C SER A 576 7.82 19.58 6.17
N THR A 577 8.68 19.34 7.15
CA THR A 577 9.49 18.12 7.32
C THR A 577 9.13 17.43 8.63
N SER A 578 9.39 16.13 8.72
CA SER A 578 9.16 15.37 9.97
C SER A 578 9.92 15.98 11.16
N LYS A 579 11.17 16.41 10.95
CA LYS A 579 11.97 17.08 11.99
C LYS A 579 11.36 18.39 12.49
N ASP A 580 10.76 19.18 11.60
CA ASP A 580 10.07 20.40 12.00
C ASP A 580 8.78 20.10 12.78
N LEU A 581 8.01 19.09 12.38
CA LEU A 581 6.85 18.63 13.15
C LEU A 581 7.23 18.12 14.56
N ILE A 582 8.38 17.47 14.70
CA ILE A 582 8.90 17.09 16.02
C ILE A 582 9.18 18.31 16.90
N LYS A 583 9.69 19.42 16.34
CA LYS A 583 9.90 20.66 17.12
C LYS A 583 8.58 21.22 17.64
N ILE A 584 7.50 21.14 16.84
CA ILE A 584 6.15 21.51 17.28
C ILE A 584 5.68 20.64 18.46
N GLY A 585 5.80 19.32 18.34
CA GLY A 585 5.40 18.41 19.43
C GLY A 585 6.24 18.61 20.69
N ASN A 586 7.54 18.86 20.54
CA ASN A 586 8.42 19.19 21.67
C ASN A 586 8.09 20.54 22.31
N GLU A 587 7.73 21.57 21.53
CA GLU A 587 7.25 22.85 22.06
C GLU A 587 5.95 22.67 22.86
N ILE A 588 5.08 21.75 22.43
CA ILE A 588 3.87 21.40 23.17
C ILE A 588 4.21 20.79 24.52
N LEU A 589 5.09 19.78 24.56
CA LEU A 589 5.46 19.06 25.78
C LEU A 589 6.29 19.91 26.75
N TYR A 590 7.33 20.58 26.26
CA TYR A 590 8.37 21.20 27.09
C TYR A 590 8.49 22.71 26.91
N GLY A 591 7.97 23.23 25.81
CA GLY A 591 8.15 24.62 25.44
C GLY A 591 7.43 25.60 26.35
N SER A 592 7.88 26.85 26.28
CA SER A 592 7.28 27.98 26.99
C SER A 592 7.06 29.17 26.06
N TYR A 593 7.22 28.97 24.74
CA TYR A 593 7.06 30.04 23.76
C TYR A 593 5.58 30.42 23.63
N VAL A 594 4.68 29.44 23.76
CA VAL A 594 3.25 29.67 24.02
C VAL A 594 2.97 29.46 25.51
N ASP A 595 2.22 30.39 26.12
CA ASP A 595 1.88 30.35 27.55
C ASP A 595 1.41 28.94 27.99
N THR A 596 2.15 28.33 28.91
CA THR A 596 1.94 26.95 29.34
C THR A 596 0.55 26.72 29.95
N LYS A 597 -0.02 27.71 30.65
CA LYS A 597 -1.36 27.61 31.22
C LYS A 597 -2.43 27.65 30.13
N LEU A 598 -2.16 28.33 29.02
CA LEU A 598 -3.09 28.40 27.89
C LEU A 598 -2.94 27.23 26.92
N LYS A 599 -1.75 26.60 26.81
CA LYS A 599 -1.54 25.38 26.01
C LYS A 599 -2.49 24.26 26.37
N LYS A 600 -2.91 24.13 27.63
CA LYS A 600 -3.91 23.13 28.05
C LYS A 600 -5.24 23.22 27.30
N ASN A 601 -5.61 24.42 26.79
CA ASN A 601 -6.81 24.59 25.99
C ASN A 601 -6.76 23.83 24.67
N LEU A 602 -5.56 23.59 24.10
CA LEU A 602 -5.39 22.84 22.86
C LEU A 602 -5.90 21.41 22.98
N PHE A 603 -5.72 20.82 24.16
CA PHE A 603 -5.98 19.40 24.45
C PHE A 603 -7.17 19.18 25.38
N GLN A 604 -7.95 20.23 25.66
CA GLN A 604 -9.24 20.07 26.33
C GLN A 604 -10.27 19.60 25.30
N THR A 605 -10.82 18.39 25.47
CA THR A 605 -11.86 17.91 24.57
C THR A 605 -13.04 18.87 24.58
N GLN A 606 -13.50 19.23 23.39
CA GLN A 606 -14.71 20.01 23.23
C GLN A 606 -15.92 19.11 23.50
N HIS A 607 -17.02 19.75 23.85
CA HIS A 607 -18.28 19.07 24.14
C HIS A 607 -19.40 19.72 23.34
N THR A 608 -20.31 18.90 22.86
CA THR A 608 -21.59 19.40 22.36
C THR A 608 -22.43 19.98 23.50
N SER A 609 -23.47 20.74 23.19
CA SER A 609 -24.35 21.39 24.17
C SER A 609 -25.08 20.39 25.08
N ASP A 610 -25.26 19.15 24.64
CA ASP A 610 -25.77 18.01 25.41
C ASP A 610 -24.67 17.24 26.18
N LYS A 611 -23.47 17.84 26.30
CA LYS A 611 -22.31 17.34 27.05
C LYS A 611 -21.68 16.04 26.51
N ARG A 612 -21.89 15.69 25.24
CA ARG A 612 -21.13 14.59 24.62
C ARG A 612 -19.71 15.06 24.28
N GLU A 613 -18.73 14.25 24.65
CA GLU A 613 -17.33 14.46 24.26
C GLU A 613 -17.15 14.25 22.75
N THR A 614 -16.35 15.12 22.12
CA THR A 614 -16.04 15.01 20.70
C THR A 614 -14.74 14.25 20.42
N GLY A 615 -13.89 14.03 21.43
CA GLY A 615 -12.53 13.52 21.24
C GLY A 615 -11.61 14.50 20.48
N TYR A 616 -12.01 15.76 20.37
CA TYR A 616 -11.29 16.79 19.62
C TYR A 616 -11.15 18.07 20.43
N GLY A 617 -9.93 18.60 20.50
CA GLY A 617 -9.59 19.85 21.15
C GLY A 617 -9.61 21.03 20.18
N LEU A 618 -8.60 21.89 20.24
CA LEU A 618 -8.44 23.01 19.30
C LEU A 618 -7.35 22.65 18.28
N GLY A 619 -7.73 21.92 17.23
CA GLY A 619 -6.79 21.49 16.18
C GLY A 619 -6.01 20.23 16.51
N TRP A 620 -6.53 19.41 17.44
CA TRP A 620 -5.91 18.17 17.91
C TRP A 620 -6.98 17.13 18.24
N TYR A 621 -6.82 15.90 17.76
CA TYR A 621 -7.51 14.75 18.29
C TYR A 621 -6.89 14.36 19.64
N ILE A 622 -7.74 13.87 20.54
CA ILE A 622 -7.36 13.46 21.89
C ILE A 622 -7.92 12.06 22.11
N GLY A 623 -7.07 11.13 22.53
CA GLY A 623 -7.49 9.75 22.69
C GLY A 623 -6.52 8.92 23.50
N LYS A 624 -6.59 7.61 23.26
CA LYS A 624 -5.65 6.62 23.78
C LYS A 624 -5.21 5.70 22.65
N ASP A 625 -3.96 5.26 22.69
CA ASP A 625 -3.46 4.21 21.81
C ASP A 625 -4.08 2.84 22.18
N LYS A 626 -3.75 1.79 21.41
CA LYS A 626 -4.23 0.43 21.69
C LYS A 626 -3.79 -0.16 23.06
N ASN A 627 -2.77 0.42 23.71
CA ASN A 627 -2.30 0.02 25.04
C ASN A 627 -2.85 0.90 26.17
N GLY A 628 -3.70 1.88 25.85
CA GLY A 628 -4.32 2.78 26.82
C GLY A 628 -3.47 4.00 27.22
N HIS A 629 -2.32 4.22 26.58
CA HIS A 629 -1.50 5.43 26.74
C HIS A 629 -2.23 6.61 26.13
N ARG A 630 -2.24 7.74 26.84
CA ARG A 630 -2.88 8.96 26.35
C ARG A 630 -2.11 9.48 25.14
N ILE A 631 -2.83 9.92 24.12
CA ILE A 631 -2.26 10.49 22.91
C ILE A 631 -2.95 11.80 22.53
N TRP A 632 -2.17 12.73 21.99
CA TRP A 632 -2.65 13.87 21.22
C TRP A 632 -2.11 13.75 19.82
N TYR A 633 -2.96 13.90 18.80
CA TYR A 633 -2.51 13.73 17.43
C TYR A 633 -3.30 14.55 16.43
N HIS A 634 -2.73 14.70 15.25
CA HIS A 634 -3.50 15.06 14.08
C HIS A 634 -2.93 14.32 12.86
N SER A 635 -3.82 13.74 12.06
CA SER A 635 -3.47 13.18 10.76
C SER A 635 -3.91 14.10 9.65
N GLY A 636 -3.30 14.00 8.48
CA GLY A 636 -3.70 14.79 7.33
C GLY A 636 -3.57 13.98 6.07
N ASP A 637 -4.67 13.85 5.33
CA ASP A 637 -4.73 13.12 4.07
C ASP A 637 -5.24 14.01 2.94
N SER A 638 -4.72 13.79 1.75
CA SER A 638 -5.21 14.37 0.50
C SER A 638 -4.83 13.45 -0.67
N PHE A 639 -5.32 13.72 -1.88
CA PHE A 639 -4.90 12.98 -3.08
C PHE A 639 -3.39 13.08 -3.38
N SER A 640 -2.67 13.90 -2.62
CA SER A 640 -1.29 14.31 -2.88
C SER A 640 -0.37 14.12 -1.67
N GLY A 641 -0.74 13.28 -0.71
CA GLY A 641 0.14 12.93 0.40
C GLY A 641 -0.59 12.67 1.69
N SER A 642 0.13 12.09 2.63
CA SER A 642 -0.36 11.75 3.96
C SER A 642 0.64 12.20 5.01
N SER A 643 0.12 12.51 6.19
CA SER A 643 0.90 13.07 7.29
C SER A 643 0.29 12.68 8.62
N TYR A 644 1.15 12.56 9.63
CA TYR A 644 0.72 12.26 10.99
C TYR A 644 1.70 12.89 11.98
N LEU A 645 1.17 13.55 13.01
CA LEU A 645 1.92 14.01 14.17
C LEU A 645 1.25 13.47 15.43
N LEU A 646 2.00 12.70 16.21
CA LEU A 646 1.54 11.97 17.38
C LEU A 646 2.40 12.35 18.59
N ILE A 647 1.74 12.66 19.71
CA ILE A 647 2.38 13.07 20.96
C ILE A 647 1.86 12.15 22.07
N TYR A 648 2.78 11.53 22.79
CA TYR A 648 2.52 10.78 24.02
C TYR A 648 2.95 11.64 25.22
N PRO A 649 2.03 12.44 25.79
CA PRO A 649 2.37 13.37 26.87
C PRO A 649 2.88 12.71 28.15
N ASP A 650 2.46 11.48 28.41
CA ASP A 650 2.84 10.76 29.64
C ASP A 650 4.16 9.99 29.49
N ASP A 651 4.61 9.77 28.25
CA ASP A 651 5.80 8.97 27.92
C ASP A 651 6.95 9.81 27.37
N ASP A 652 6.77 11.14 27.29
CA ASP A 652 7.76 12.08 26.78
C ASP A 652 8.13 11.84 25.30
N ILE A 653 7.22 11.31 24.48
CA ILE A 653 7.50 10.90 23.09
C ILE A 653 6.70 11.74 22.09
N VAL A 654 7.35 12.10 20.97
CA VAL A 654 6.69 12.65 19.78
C VAL A 654 7.12 11.83 18.57
N VAL A 655 6.16 11.46 17.73
CA VAL A 655 6.39 10.75 16.47
C VAL A 655 5.77 11.55 15.34
N SER A 656 6.50 11.73 14.25
CA SER A 656 6.00 12.34 13.02
C SER A 656 6.26 11.44 11.83
N PHE A 657 5.29 11.34 10.93
CA PHE A 657 5.36 10.62 9.66
C PHE A 657 4.84 11.54 8.55
N LEU A 658 5.56 11.58 7.43
CA LEU A 658 5.14 12.28 6.22
C LEU A 658 5.36 11.37 5.01
N ALA A 659 4.41 11.35 4.08
CA ALA A 659 4.51 10.60 2.84
C ALA A 659 3.95 11.42 1.67
N ASN A 660 4.59 11.29 0.51
CA ASN A 660 4.15 11.96 -0.72
C ASN A 660 3.12 11.13 -1.51
N SER A 661 2.46 10.18 -0.84
CA SER A 661 1.49 9.26 -1.42
C SER A 661 0.24 9.20 -0.54
N GLN A 662 -0.96 9.22 -1.13
CA GLN A 662 -2.24 9.21 -0.40
C GLN A 662 -2.45 7.99 0.51
N ILE A 663 -1.77 6.87 0.24
CA ILE A 663 -1.93 5.65 1.05
C ILE A 663 -1.17 5.69 2.37
N GLY A 664 -0.41 6.75 2.66
CA GLY A 664 0.44 6.81 3.85
C GLY A 664 -0.32 6.78 5.18
N THR A 665 -1.61 7.15 5.21
CA THR A 665 -2.42 7.11 6.45
C THR A 665 -2.73 5.72 6.97
N THR A 666 -2.52 4.66 6.18
CA THR A 666 -2.66 3.27 6.65
C THR A 666 -1.44 2.80 7.44
N PHE A 667 -0.39 3.60 7.51
CA PHE A 667 0.79 3.31 8.32
C PHE A 667 0.42 3.31 9.81
N ASP A 668 0.64 2.19 10.49
CA ASP A 668 0.51 2.08 11.94
C ASP A 668 1.67 2.83 12.61
N ILE A 669 1.53 4.16 12.70
CA ILE A 669 2.53 5.01 13.34
C ILE A 669 2.61 4.78 14.85
N GLU A 670 1.54 4.28 15.48
CA GLU A 670 1.57 3.92 16.90
C GLU A 670 2.60 2.81 17.12
N GLN A 671 2.68 1.82 16.22
CA GLN A 671 3.71 0.76 16.27
C GLN A 671 5.13 1.32 16.33
N ILE A 672 5.40 2.45 15.68
CA ILE A 672 6.69 3.14 15.81
C ILE A 672 6.82 3.71 17.22
N GLY A 673 5.84 4.47 17.72
CA GLY A 673 5.85 5.01 19.09
C GLY A 673 6.08 3.94 20.15
N GLU A 674 5.44 2.78 20.02
CA GLU A 674 5.54 1.64 20.93
C GLU A 674 6.98 1.13 21.12
N LEU A 675 7.76 1.12 20.04
CA LEU A 675 9.16 0.68 20.09
C LEU A 675 10.02 1.58 20.99
N PHE A 676 9.60 2.83 21.22
CA PHE A 676 10.31 3.83 22.00
C PHE A 676 9.73 4.05 23.41
N TYR A 677 8.65 3.35 23.80
CA TYR A 677 8.10 3.43 25.17
C TYR A 677 9.18 3.18 26.23
N GLN A 678 9.95 2.10 26.06
CA GLN A 678 10.90 1.53 27.03
C GLN A 678 10.52 1.70 28.51
N LYS A 679 10.08 0.58 29.09
CA LYS A 679 9.97 0.33 30.54
C LYS A 679 11.25 0.62 31.30
#